data_AF-Q2T2C3-F1
#
_entry.id   AF-Q2T2C3-F1
#
_cell.length_a   1.000
_cell.length_b   1.000
_cell.length_c   1.000
_cell.angle_alpha   90.00
_cell.angle_beta   90.00
_cell.angle_gamma   90.00
#
_symmetry.space_group_name_H-M   'P 1'
#
loop_
_entity.id
_entity.type
_entity.pdbx_description
1 polymer ?
#
loop_
_entity_poly.entity_id
_entity_poly.type
_entity_poly.pdbx_seq_one_letter_code
_entity_poly.pdbx_strand_id
1 'polypeptide(L)'
;MKVPAHQISFQAKQAHEADPLARFILLRLPLDAFDGTAVDVNAASWPVSTCSSPLAVRDAMRRYAASTTPVVLLFAGDESELGSDVLARCTKRRAITHDLWQTVLALFRAAHIDPRLARHRWLAELLVRYMPAEGYAPVRSLVLDQDRAWKELFKVVLGFESYPPTELDLLRWAGDAQRREQIKTLEDPARQETVQCLRETLGDLVDFIFAAIDTGSADELVAIAMLCEALEDKAIGSESNRAKVAARLEVLFDGLTISSHTIHQLAGAADAWFDRASEVAKQQQVARYESLVTQLKAEPLAAQARYGITALREKTKAFAAALNDINLPEAISRFGRLMAHRGPVLSSHSELRCKMALRLVSWLRKTVSTFPSSLNALSERYRNEIGWVDWAQTVLLEGDDSPDLANAYGLLREKTRIQRDLFDQRFAESLAADKPDGTTLIAIEDALDKCVAPVVVAGRCLLIVVDGMSVPVFLELHHSLKEHGWVQFERSEGACSTLLTMLPSTTEASRTSLLCGIACAGSASTERAAFSAYPALVAPSVAGKPPAIFHKRDLLDASGVALSDDLRTALSDTRQRVVAVVINAVDDHLMKSDQLRLRWDIAQFKGLDALLAEARSSERAVVFTSDHGHVLDQDTVMLGASPNARWREPSLESYPGEIALTGNRVKAASGMDEVVLAWNSKLRYATKRNGYHGGCAPAEALVPIATYRYGAKAFDGWSIRDEVAPDWWQVDRGGFRE
;
A
#
# COMPACT_ATOMS: atom_id res chain seq x y z
N MET A 1 8.79 -37.86 42.34
CA MET A 1 8.21 -36.72 41.60
C MET A 1 6.80 -36.50 42.13
N LYS A 2 6.43 -35.26 42.44
CA LYS A 2 5.10 -34.94 42.98
C LYS A 2 4.05 -35.04 41.86
N VAL A 3 3.00 -35.81 42.11
CA VAL A 3 1.82 -35.98 41.27
C VAL A 3 0.87 -34.80 41.55
N PRO A 4 0.52 -33.98 40.55
CA PRO A 4 -0.42 -32.88 40.73
C PRO A 4 -1.80 -33.34 41.20
N ALA A 5 -2.47 -32.51 42.01
CA ALA A 5 -3.79 -32.81 42.57
C ALA A 5 -4.82 -33.20 41.50
N HIS A 6 -4.82 -32.51 40.35
CA HIS A 6 -5.76 -32.79 39.26
C HIS A 6 -5.58 -34.20 38.65
N GLN A 7 -4.36 -34.77 38.66
CA GLN A 7 -4.11 -36.12 38.17
C GLN A 7 -4.68 -37.17 39.13
N ILE A 8 -4.51 -36.95 40.43
CA ILE A 8 -5.10 -37.81 41.46
C ILE A 8 -6.62 -37.69 41.43
N SER A 9 -7.18 -36.48 41.29
CA SER A 9 -8.61 -36.26 41.09
C SER A 9 -9.16 -37.05 39.90
N PHE A 10 -8.45 -37.01 38.77
CA PHE A 10 -8.87 -37.71 37.56
C PHE A 10 -8.84 -39.23 37.71
N GLN A 11 -7.79 -39.78 38.32
CA GLN A 11 -7.70 -41.23 38.58
C GLN A 11 -8.73 -41.70 39.60
N ALA A 12 -8.95 -40.90 40.66
CA ALA A 12 -9.98 -41.17 41.64
C ALA A 12 -11.37 -41.16 41.01
N LYS A 13 -11.65 -40.20 40.12
CA LYS A 13 -12.88 -40.14 39.34
C LYS A 13 -13.10 -41.41 38.51
N GLN A 14 -12.11 -41.81 37.72
CA GLN A 14 -12.23 -43.01 36.88
C GLN A 14 -12.38 -44.29 37.69
N ALA A 15 -11.64 -44.41 38.80
CA ALA A 15 -11.76 -45.54 39.70
C ALA A 15 -13.19 -45.63 40.24
N HIS A 16 -13.73 -44.51 40.73
CA HIS A 16 -15.09 -44.45 41.25
C HIS A 16 -16.15 -44.70 40.18
N GLU A 17 -16.01 -44.17 38.97
CA GLU A 17 -16.94 -44.44 37.87
C GLU A 17 -16.97 -45.92 37.48
N ALA A 18 -15.82 -46.60 37.57
CA ALA A 18 -15.72 -48.04 37.28
C ALA A 18 -16.29 -48.93 38.40
N ASP A 19 -16.34 -48.45 39.64
CA ASP A 19 -16.88 -49.17 40.80
C ASP A 19 -17.46 -48.18 41.82
N PRO A 20 -18.71 -47.69 41.59
CA PRO A 20 -19.30 -46.62 42.40
C PRO A 20 -19.55 -47.02 43.87
N LEU A 21 -19.58 -48.32 44.16
CA LEU A 21 -19.82 -48.85 45.50
C LEU A 21 -18.55 -48.88 46.36
N ALA A 22 -17.37 -48.80 45.75
CA ALA A 22 -16.10 -48.80 46.48
C ALA A 22 -15.90 -47.49 47.23
N ARG A 23 -15.67 -47.60 48.54
CA ARG A 23 -15.40 -46.44 49.43
C ARG A 23 -13.93 -46.02 49.44
N PHE A 24 -13.02 -46.92 49.11
CA PHE A 24 -11.58 -46.67 49.14
C PHE A 24 -10.98 -46.87 47.76
N ILE A 25 -10.15 -45.92 47.33
CA ILE A 25 -9.42 -45.96 46.07
C ILE A 25 -7.94 -46.08 46.42
N LEU A 26 -7.38 -47.26 46.26
CA LEU A 26 -5.98 -47.52 46.57
C LEU A 26 -5.11 -47.21 45.35
N LEU A 27 -4.25 -46.20 45.44
CA LEU A 27 -3.29 -45.83 44.40
C LEU A 27 -1.89 -46.28 44.82
N ARG A 28 -1.20 -46.98 43.92
CA ARG A 28 0.21 -47.35 44.11
C ARG A 28 1.10 -46.17 43.73
N LEU A 29 1.50 -45.39 44.72
CA LEU A 29 2.32 -44.18 44.55
C LEU A 29 3.35 -44.06 45.69
N PRO A 30 4.54 -43.48 45.42
CA PRO A 30 5.50 -43.11 46.46
C PRO A 30 4.86 -42.24 47.56
N LEU A 31 5.40 -42.31 48.78
CA LEU A 31 4.84 -41.60 49.94
C LEU A 31 4.93 -40.08 49.81
N ASP A 32 5.90 -39.59 49.06
CA ASP A 32 6.15 -38.18 48.74
C ASP A 32 5.47 -37.77 47.41
N ALA A 33 4.67 -38.64 46.81
CA ALA A 33 4.02 -38.36 45.53
C ALA A 33 2.94 -37.28 45.63
N PHE A 34 2.40 -36.97 46.81
CA PHE A 34 1.37 -35.95 46.96
C PHE A 34 1.44 -35.30 48.34
N ASP A 35 1.51 -33.98 48.40
CA ASP A 35 1.58 -33.25 49.67
C ASP A 35 0.20 -32.83 50.21
N GLY A 36 -0.87 -33.00 49.43
CA GLY A 36 -2.22 -32.60 49.82
C GLY A 36 -2.91 -33.63 50.71
N THR A 37 -3.92 -33.17 51.45
CA THR A 37 -4.76 -34.03 52.31
C THR A 37 -6.12 -34.34 51.69
N ALA A 38 -6.43 -33.74 50.53
CA ALA A 38 -7.68 -33.93 49.79
C ALA A 38 -7.50 -33.58 48.31
N VAL A 39 -8.39 -34.10 47.46
CA VAL A 39 -8.49 -33.82 46.03
C VAL A 39 -9.93 -33.56 45.63
N ASP A 40 -10.18 -32.62 44.73
CA ASP A 40 -11.55 -32.31 44.30
C ASP A 40 -11.96 -33.22 43.14
N VAL A 41 -13.06 -33.96 43.32
CA VAL A 41 -13.63 -34.89 42.34
C VAL A 41 -15.13 -34.62 42.20
N ASN A 42 -15.60 -34.32 40.98
CA ASN A 42 -17.00 -33.98 40.70
C ASN A 42 -17.59 -32.91 41.64
N ALA A 43 -16.82 -31.84 41.89
CA ALA A 43 -17.16 -30.75 42.82
C ALA A 43 -17.30 -31.15 44.31
N ALA A 44 -16.84 -32.34 44.70
CA ALA A 44 -16.74 -32.79 46.09
C ALA A 44 -15.28 -33.02 46.49
N SER A 45 -14.90 -32.59 47.70
CA SER A 45 -13.53 -32.78 48.20
C SER A 45 -13.38 -34.18 48.81
N TRP A 46 -12.50 -35.00 48.25
CA TRP A 46 -12.26 -36.38 48.66
C TRP A 46 -10.96 -36.46 49.48
N PRO A 47 -10.98 -37.02 50.70
CA PRO A 47 -9.78 -37.16 51.52
C PRO A 47 -8.70 -38.02 50.84
N VAL A 48 -7.44 -37.62 51.00
CA VAL A 48 -6.27 -38.39 50.60
C VAL A 48 -5.46 -38.76 51.85
N SER A 49 -5.11 -40.04 52.00
CA SER A 49 -4.26 -40.51 53.09
C SER A 49 -3.01 -41.21 52.54
N THR A 50 -1.85 -40.65 52.81
CA THR A 50 -0.55 -41.32 52.61
C THR A 50 -0.37 -42.41 53.65
N CYS A 51 -0.07 -43.63 53.19
CA CYS A 51 0.00 -44.82 54.02
C CYS A 51 1.38 -45.46 53.88
N SER A 52 2.24 -45.30 54.90
CA SER A 52 3.62 -45.79 54.88
C SER A 52 3.78 -47.30 55.10
N SER A 53 2.70 -48.00 55.46
CA SER A 53 2.71 -49.46 55.71
C SER A 53 1.31 -50.06 55.54
N PRO A 54 1.19 -51.40 55.43
CA PRO A 54 -0.09 -52.11 55.45
C PRO A 54 -0.95 -51.81 56.70
N LEU A 55 -0.32 -51.47 57.83
CA LEU A 55 -1.04 -51.07 59.04
C LEU A 55 -1.60 -49.64 58.91
N ALA A 56 -0.85 -48.73 58.29
CA ALA A 56 -1.32 -47.37 58.02
C ALA A 56 -2.52 -47.34 57.07
N VAL A 57 -2.58 -48.26 56.10
CA VAL A 57 -3.76 -48.45 55.22
C VAL A 57 -4.99 -48.83 56.04
N ARG A 58 -4.87 -49.79 56.96
CA ARG A 58 -5.97 -50.24 57.83
C ARG A 58 -6.41 -49.15 58.80
N ASP A 59 -5.46 -48.41 59.36
CA ASP A 59 -5.73 -47.27 60.22
C ASP A 59 -6.48 -46.16 59.48
N ALA A 60 -6.05 -45.82 58.25
CA ALA A 60 -6.76 -44.87 57.40
C ALA A 60 -8.19 -45.34 57.08
N MET A 61 -8.36 -46.60 56.70
CA MET A 61 -9.69 -47.18 56.46
C MET A 61 -10.60 -47.11 57.68
N ARG A 62 -10.05 -47.31 58.89
CA ARG A 62 -10.80 -47.17 60.14
C ARG A 62 -11.16 -45.72 60.41
N ARG A 63 -10.19 -44.78 60.28
CA ARG A 63 -10.40 -43.34 60.49
C ARG A 63 -11.50 -42.79 59.59
N TYR A 64 -11.56 -43.26 58.35
CA TYR A 64 -12.54 -42.80 57.36
C TYR A 64 -13.76 -43.73 57.22
N ALA A 65 -14.01 -44.64 58.16
CA ALA A 65 -15.13 -45.60 58.06
C ALA A 65 -16.52 -44.95 57.95
N ALA A 66 -16.68 -43.76 58.55
CA ALA A 66 -17.91 -42.95 58.52
C ALA A 66 -17.92 -41.87 57.41
N SER A 67 -16.90 -41.83 56.53
CA SER A 67 -16.84 -40.85 55.44
C SER A 67 -18.03 -41.01 54.48
N THR A 68 -18.64 -39.89 54.10
CA THR A 68 -19.73 -39.83 53.11
C THR A 68 -19.21 -39.72 51.69
N THR A 69 -17.94 -39.39 51.50
CA THR A 69 -17.24 -39.35 50.19
C THR A 69 -16.19 -40.46 50.11
N PRO A 70 -15.84 -40.94 48.91
CA PRO A 70 -14.72 -41.86 48.72
C PRO A 70 -13.40 -41.30 49.25
N VAL A 71 -12.49 -42.19 49.63
CA VAL A 71 -11.17 -41.85 50.18
C VAL A 71 -10.06 -42.45 49.33
N VAL A 72 -9.09 -41.62 48.96
CA VAL A 72 -7.91 -42.04 48.20
C VAL A 72 -6.80 -42.44 49.17
N LEU A 73 -6.27 -43.65 49.04
CA LEU A 73 -5.17 -44.18 49.85
C LEU A 73 -3.93 -44.29 48.98
N LEU A 74 -2.84 -43.63 49.38
CA LEU A 74 -1.56 -43.70 48.68
C LEU A 74 -0.66 -44.71 49.39
N PHE A 75 -0.29 -45.79 48.70
CA PHE A 75 0.53 -46.86 49.26
C PHE A 75 1.68 -47.20 48.30
N ALA A 76 2.91 -47.16 48.80
CA ALA A 76 4.10 -47.41 47.97
C ALA A 76 4.43 -48.90 47.81
N GLY A 77 3.97 -49.75 48.75
CA GLY A 77 4.27 -51.18 48.79
C GLY A 77 3.52 -52.00 47.74
N ASP A 78 3.76 -53.30 47.74
CA ASP A 78 3.08 -54.23 46.84
C ASP A 78 1.68 -54.59 47.38
N GLU A 79 0.69 -54.77 46.50
CA GLU A 79 -0.67 -55.12 46.93
C GLU A 79 -0.75 -56.48 47.64
N SER A 80 0.22 -57.38 47.37
CA SER A 80 0.38 -58.65 48.08
C SER A 80 0.70 -58.48 49.58
N GLU A 81 1.19 -57.31 49.99
CA GLU A 81 1.39 -56.95 51.41
C GLU A 81 0.06 -56.60 52.11
N LEU A 82 -1.02 -56.41 51.36
CA LEU A 82 -2.36 -56.12 51.85
C LEU A 82 -3.18 -57.40 51.93
N GLY A 83 -3.94 -57.56 53.02
CA GLY A 83 -4.84 -58.70 53.17
C GLY A 83 -6.02 -58.60 52.20
N SER A 84 -6.61 -59.73 51.81
CA SER A 84 -7.79 -59.78 50.95
C SER A 84 -8.99 -59.00 51.55
N ASP A 85 -9.04 -58.86 52.88
CA ASP A 85 -10.01 -58.05 53.60
C ASP A 85 -9.91 -56.56 53.29
N VAL A 86 -8.68 -56.06 53.11
CA VAL A 86 -8.38 -54.67 52.74
C VAL A 86 -8.70 -54.47 51.26
N LEU A 87 -8.15 -55.32 50.40
CA LEU A 87 -8.36 -55.21 48.95
C LEU A 87 -9.84 -55.30 48.59
N ALA A 88 -10.63 -56.17 49.23
CA ALA A 88 -12.07 -56.28 48.97
C ALA A 88 -12.87 -54.99 49.18
N ARG A 89 -12.34 -54.03 49.95
CA ARG A 89 -12.95 -52.71 50.22
C ARG A 89 -12.43 -51.61 49.28
N CYS A 90 -11.40 -51.93 48.50
CA CYS A 90 -10.82 -51.05 47.50
C CYS A 90 -11.48 -51.24 46.14
N THR A 91 -11.56 -50.19 45.35
CA THR A 91 -12.03 -50.21 43.97
C THR A 91 -11.32 -51.30 43.15
N LYS A 92 -12.10 -52.11 42.40
CA LYS A 92 -11.58 -53.23 41.59
C LYS A 92 -10.79 -54.30 42.38
N ARG A 93 -10.84 -54.26 43.71
CA ARG A 93 -10.17 -55.20 44.61
C ARG A 93 -8.65 -55.32 44.43
N ARG A 94 -7.99 -54.21 44.06
CA ARG A 94 -6.55 -54.17 43.77
C ARG A 94 -5.97 -52.78 44.04
N ALA A 95 -4.65 -52.67 44.11
CA ALA A 95 -3.98 -51.39 44.03
C ALA A 95 -3.97 -50.91 42.57
N ILE A 96 -4.46 -49.70 42.31
CA ILE A 96 -4.41 -49.09 40.99
C ILE A 96 -3.01 -48.53 40.79
N THR A 97 -2.27 -49.12 39.85
CA THR A 97 -0.99 -48.57 39.39
C THR A 97 -1.24 -47.29 38.59
N HIS A 98 -0.44 -46.27 38.87
CA HIS A 98 -0.46 -45.03 38.11
C HIS A 98 0.13 -45.28 36.71
N ASP A 99 -0.73 -45.63 35.75
CA ASP A 99 -0.39 -45.72 34.33
C ASP A 99 -0.75 -44.40 33.62
N LEU A 100 0.29 -43.66 33.27
CA LEU A 100 0.19 -42.38 32.59
C LEU A 100 -0.43 -42.54 31.20
N TRP A 101 -0.18 -43.64 30.49
CA TRP A 101 -0.76 -43.88 29.18
C TRP A 101 -2.26 -44.17 29.27
N GLN A 102 -2.74 -44.86 30.32
CA GLN A 102 -4.18 -44.99 30.57
C GLN A 102 -4.84 -43.63 30.86
N THR A 103 -4.13 -42.76 31.58
CA THR A 103 -4.59 -41.39 31.83
C THR A 103 -4.71 -40.62 30.50
N VAL A 104 -3.66 -40.64 29.67
CA VAL A 104 -3.65 -40.00 28.34
C VAL A 104 -4.74 -40.56 27.42
N LEU A 105 -4.92 -41.89 27.36
CA LEU A 105 -5.97 -42.52 26.55
C LEU A 105 -7.35 -41.95 26.88
N ALA A 106 -7.65 -41.80 28.16
CA ALA A 106 -8.92 -41.22 28.58
C ALA A 106 -9.04 -39.73 28.25
N LEU A 107 -7.96 -38.94 28.39
CA LEU A 107 -7.95 -37.53 27.99
C LEU A 107 -8.25 -37.35 26.49
N PHE A 108 -7.77 -38.27 25.65
CA PHE A 108 -7.98 -38.29 24.20
C PHE A 108 -9.22 -39.10 23.76
N ARG A 109 -9.96 -39.71 24.69
CA ARG A 109 -11.03 -40.68 24.43
C ARG A 109 -10.63 -41.79 23.45
N ALA A 110 -9.39 -42.25 23.56
CA ALA A 110 -8.83 -43.37 22.81
C ALA A 110 -8.93 -44.67 23.63
N ALA A 111 -8.98 -45.81 22.94
CA ALA A 111 -8.94 -47.15 23.54
C ALA A 111 -7.53 -47.75 23.56
N HIS A 112 -6.70 -47.42 22.57
CA HIS A 112 -5.35 -47.99 22.41
C HIS A 112 -4.32 -46.90 22.04
N ILE A 113 -3.06 -47.11 22.42
CA ILE A 113 -1.93 -46.29 21.96
C ILE A 113 -1.19 -47.04 20.85
N ASP A 114 -0.57 -46.30 19.94
CA ASP A 114 0.46 -46.86 19.06
C ASP A 114 1.57 -47.51 19.90
N PRO A 115 2.00 -48.76 19.63
CA PRO A 115 3.08 -49.42 20.38
C PRO A 115 4.37 -48.61 20.45
N ARG A 116 4.65 -47.77 19.45
CA ARG A 116 5.82 -46.87 19.43
C ARG A 116 5.76 -45.81 20.53
N LEU A 117 4.58 -45.45 21.03
CA LEU A 117 4.40 -44.51 22.13
C LEU A 117 4.70 -45.15 23.50
N ALA A 118 4.52 -46.46 23.65
CA ALA A 118 4.66 -47.14 24.94
C ALA A 118 6.04 -46.96 25.59
N ARG A 119 7.10 -46.77 24.78
CA ARG A 119 8.48 -46.52 25.25
C ARG A 119 8.71 -45.08 25.74
N HIS A 120 7.85 -44.12 25.41
CA HIS A 120 8.01 -42.70 25.71
C HIS A 120 7.20 -42.29 26.93
N ARG A 121 7.53 -42.82 28.12
CA ARG A 121 6.81 -42.49 29.36
C ARG A 121 6.75 -40.98 29.62
N TRP A 122 7.86 -40.28 29.37
CA TRP A 122 7.99 -38.83 29.51
C TRP A 122 6.96 -38.06 28.67
N LEU A 123 6.60 -38.57 27.49
CA LEU A 123 5.62 -37.94 26.60
C LEU A 123 4.23 -37.96 27.23
N ALA A 124 3.84 -39.09 27.84
CA ALA A 124 2.59 -39.18 28.57
C ALA A 124 2.57 -38.23 29.78
N GLU A 125 3.69 -38.10 30.49
CA GLU A 125 3.82 -37.17 31.62
C GLU A 125 3.60 -35.72 31.19
N LEU A 126 4.20 -35.29 30.09
CA LEU A 126 4.04 -33.94 29.56
C LEU A 126 2.63 -33.67 29.06
N LEU A 127 2.01 -34.63 28.35
CA LEU A 127 0.63 -34.48 27.87
C LEU A 127 -0.37 -34.36 29.03
N VAL A 128 -0.15 -35.03 30.15
CA VAL A 128 -1.01 -34.87 31.33
C VAL A 128 -0.67 -33.56 32.06
N ARG A 129 0.62 -33.23 32.23
CA ARG A 129 1.07 -32.02 32.96
C ARG A 129 0.63 -30.73 32.29
N TYR A 130 0.72 -30.66 30.96
CA TYR A 130 0.41 -29.48 30.16
C TYR A 130 -0.97 -29.58 29.49
N MET A 131 -1.89 -30.34 30.07
CA MET A 131 -3.25 -30.47 29.55
C MET A 131 -3.92 -29.09 29.45
N PRO A 132 -4.50 -28.72 28.29
CA PRO A 132 -5.19 -27.45 28.12
C PRO A 132 -6.49 -27.42 28.93
N ALA A 133 -6.99 -26.23 29.26
CA ALA A 133 -8.17 -26.07 30.11
C ALA A 133 -9.43 -26.71 29.50
N GLU A 134 -9.55 -26.66 28.17
CA GLU A 134 -10.61 -27.29 27.38
C GLU A 134 -10.45 -28.82 27.20
N GLY A 135 -9.29 -29.37 27.58
CA GLY A 135 -8.93 -30.77 27.34
C GLY A 135 -8.55 -31.08 25.89
N TYR A 136 -8.17 -32.32 25.60
CA TYR A 136 -7.81 -32.73 24.25
C TYR A 136 -9.04 -33.10 23.42
N ALA A 137 -9.00 -32.74 22.13
CA ALA A 137 -10.03 -33.19 21.20
C ALA A 137 -9.97 -34.73 21.02
N PRO A 138 -11.13 -35.43 21.04
CA PRO A 138 -11.18 -36.88 20.89
C PRO A 138 -10.52 -37.39 19.61
N VAL A 139 -9.82 -38.52 19.68
CA VAL A 139 -9.30 -39.20 18.47
C VAL A 139 -10.44 -39.81 17.66
N ARG A 140 -10.29 -39.81 16.33
CA ARG A 140 -11.32 -40.38 15.42
C ARG A 140 -11.24 -41.92 15.32
N SER A 141 -10.06 -42.50 15.55
CA SER A 141 -9.74 -43.89 15.20
C SER A 141 -9.71 -44.86 16.40
N LEU A 142 -10.20 -44.47 17.59
CA LEU A 142 -10.00 -45.18 18.87
C LEU A 142 -8.52 -45.46 19.23
N VAL A 143 -7.56 -45.07 18.38
CA VAL A 143 -6.12 -45.23 18.61
C VAL A 143 -5.50 -43.84 18.69
N LEU A 144 -4.70 -43.60 19.73
CA LEU A 144 -3.80 -42.44 19.77
C LEU A 144 -2.53 -42.78 19.01
N ASP A 145 -2.42 -42.25 17.78
CA ASP A 145 -1.25 -42.41 16.94
C ASP A 145 -0.12 -41.43 17.31
N GLN A 146 1.08 -41.71 16.79
CA GLN A 146 2.29 -40.96 17.07
C GLN A 146 2.15 -39.49 16.64
N ASP A 147 1.68 -39.25 15.41
CA ASP A 147 1.53 -37.89 14.86
C ASP A 147 0.59 -37.04 15.70
N ARG A 148 -0.52 -37.63 16.17
CA ARG A 148 -1.48 -36.95 17.02
C ARG A 148 -0.89 -36.60 18.38
N ALA A 149 -0.13 -37.52 18.99
CA ALA A 149 0.52 -37.29 20.28
C ALA A 149 1.58 -36.18 20.19
N TRP A 150 2.44 -36.22 19.16
CA TRP A 150 3.47 -35.21 18.92
C TRP A 150 2.87 -33.85 18.55
N LYS A 151 1.81 -33.83 17.74
CA LYS A 151 1.08 -32.60 17.43
C LYS A 151 0.60 -31.88 18.69
N GLU A 152 -0.05 -32.61 19.59
CA GLU A 152 -0.53 -32.00 20.84
C GLU A 152 0.63 -31.63 21.75
N LEU A 153 1.69 -32.44 21.84
CA LEU A 153 2.89 -32.07 22.60
C LEU A 153 3.50 -30.76 22.11
N PHE A 154 3.70 -30.62 20.79
CA PHE A 154 4.27 -29.43 20.18
C PHE A 154 3.40 -28.20 20.42
N LYS A 155 2.07 -28.37 20.38
CA LYS A 155 1.13 -27.30 20.70
C LYS A 155 1.17 -26.90 22.18
N VAL A 156 1.07 -27.86 23.10
CA VAL A 156 0.89 -27.54 24.53
C VAL A 156 2.20 -27.23 25.25
N VAL A 157 3.30 -27.87 24.85
CA VAL A 157 4.63 -27.65 25.44
C VAL A 157 5.39 -26.57 24.69
N LEU A 158 5.48 -26.65 23.37
CA LEU A 158 6.28 -25.68 22.60
C LEU A 158 5.47 -24.50 22.09
N GLY A 159 4.15 -24.59 22.02
CA GLY A 159 3.31 -23.50 21.54
C GLY A 159 3.24 -23.36 20.03
N PHE A 160 3.63 -24.39 19.27
CA PHE A 160 3.55 -24.32 17.81
C PHE A 160 2.08 -24.27 17.35
N GLU A 161 1.81 -23.37 16.40
CA GLU A 161 0.48 -23.19 15.80
C GLU A 161 0.18 -24.29 14.76
N SER A 162 1.22 -24.86 14.14
CA SER A 162 1.13 -25.85 13.07
C SER A 162 1.84 -27.16 13.45
N TYR A 163 1.45 -28.25 12.77
CA TYR A 163 2.15 -29.54 12.87
C TYR A 163 2.06 -30.28 11.52
N PRO A 164 3.18 -30.73 10.92
CA PRO A 164 4.55 -30.45 11.37
C PRO A 164 4.89 -28.94 11.37
N PRO A 165 5.77 -28.47 12.27
CA PRO A 165 6.15 -27.06 12.32
C PRO A 165 6.92 -26.65 11.07
N THR A 166 6.73 -25.41 10.63
CA THR A 166 7.48 -24.78 9.54
C THR A 166 8.75 -24.09 10.05
N GLU A 167 9.63 -23.67 9.13
CA GLU A 167 10.82 -22.87 9.44
C GLU A 167 10.44 -21.56 10.16
N LEU A 168 9.35 -20.92 9.74
CA LEU A 168 8.81 -19.72 10.39
C LEU A 168 8.31 -20.01 11.81
N ASP A 169 7.65 -21.15 12.02
CA ASP A 169 7.19 -21.54 13.35
C ASP A 169 8.38 -21.69 14.30
N LEU A 170 9.44 -22.37 13.86
CA LEU A 170 10.67 -22.54 14.63
C LEU A 170 11.36 -21.19 14.92
N LEU A 171 11.42 -20.30 13.93
CA LEU A 171 12.00 -18.96 14.08
C LEU A 171 11.23 -18.10 15.10
N ARG A 172 9.89 -18.11 15.04
CA ARG A 172 9.02 -17.41 15.99
C ARG A 172 9.15 -17.98 17.40
N TRP A 173 9.16 -19.31 17.51
CA TRP A 173 9.36 -20.02 18.77
C TRP A 173 10.69 -19.65 19.42
N ALA A 174 11.77 -19.63 18.62
CA ALA A 174 13.10 -19.30 19.11
C ALA A 174 13.19 -17.85 19.59
N GLY A 175 12.39 -16.92 19.05
CA GLY A 175 12.31 -15.54 19.51
C GLY A 175 11.54 -15.32 20.82
N ASP A 176 10.81 -16.33 21.32
CA ASP A 176 10.02 -16.25 22.55
C ASP A 176 10.82 -16.75 23.75
N ALA A 177 11.25 -15.82 24.62
CA ALA A 177 12.03 -16.12 25.81
C ALA A 177 11.35 -17.10 26.77
N GLN A 178 10.01 -17.04 26.90
CA GLN A 178 9.27 -17.94 27.78
C GLN A 178 9.29 -19.37 27.22
N ARG A 179 9.17 -19.52 25.91
CA ARG A 179 9.24 -20.84 25.24
C ARG A 179 10.64 -21.44 25.30
N ARG A 180 11.67 -20.62 25.13
CA ARG A 180 13.08 -21.03 25.33
C ARG A 180 13.34 -21.50 26.76
N GLU A 181 12.77 -20.85 27.76
CA GLU A 181 12.91 -21.31 29.14
C GLU A 181 12.13 -22.60 29.39
N GLN A 182 10.92 -22.71 28.82
CA GLN A 182 10.09 -23.90 28.97
C GLN A 182 10.79 -25.18 28.49
N ILE A 183 11.48 -25.15 27.34
CA ILE A 183 12.21 -26.34 26.86
C ILE A 183 13.42 -26.71 27.75
N LYS A 184 14.04 -25.72 28.41
CA LYS A 184 15.13 -25.97 29.38
C LYS A 184 14.64 -26.66 30.65
N THR A 185 13.37 -26.49 31.01
CA THR A 185 12.76 -27.20 32.17
C THR A 185 12.45 -28.68 31.91
N LEU A 186 12.56 -29.15 30.66
CA LEU A 186 12.34 -30.54 30.31
C LEU A 186 13.52 -31.42 30.74
N GLU A 187 13.22 -32.63 31.21
CA GLU A 187 14.22 -33.65 31.49
C GLU A 187 15.00 -34.02 30.21
N ASP A 188 16.28 -34.39 30.37
CA ASP A 188 17.20 -34.62 29.24
C ASP A 188 16.65 -35.58 28.16
N PRO A 189 16.02 -36.73 28.49
CA PRO A 189 15.45 -37.62 27.46
C PRO A 189 14.34 -36.96 26.66
N ALA A 190 13.43 -36.24 27.32
CA ALA A 190 12.32 -35.54 26.68
C ALA A 190 12.82 -34.41 25.78
N ARG A 191 13.83 -33.66 26.24
CA ARG A 191 14.45 -32.58 25.47
C ARG A 191 15.14 -33.13 24.21
N GLN A 192 15.97 -34.17 24.35
CA GLN A 192 16.72 -34.76 23.23
C GLN A 192 15.79 -35.33 22.15
N GLU A 193 14.77 -36.07 22.54
CA GLU A 193 13.82 -36.65 21.58
C GLU A 193 12.95 -35.58 20.91
N THR A 194 12.58 -34.51 21.63
CA THR A 194 11.86 -33.37 21.04
C THR A 194 12.70 -32.66 19.98
N VAL A 195 13.97 -32.40 20.28
CA VAL A 195 14.93 -31.82 19.31
C VAL A 195 15.14 -32.75 18.12
N GLN A 196 15.23 -34.06 18.36
CA GLN A 196 15.34 -35.04 17.28
C GLN A 196 14.12 -35.06 16.36
N CYS A 197 12.91 -34.97 16.90
CA CYS A 197 11.68 -34.88 16.11
C CYS A 197 11.63 -33.59 15.26
N LEU A 198 12.09 -32.47 15.82
CA LEU A 198 12.26 -31.23 15.05
C LEU A 198 13.28 -31.43 13.92
N ARG A 199 14.42 -32.10 14.18
CA ARG A 199 15.48 -32.35 13.20
C ARG A 199 15.00 -33.23 12.05
N GLU A 200 14.16 -34.22 12.33
CA GLU A 200 13.52 -35.06 11.30
C GLU A 200 12.62 -34.26 10.35
N THR A 201 12.08 -33.14 10.81
CA THR A 201 11.16 -32.29 10.04
C THR A 201 11.88 -31.14 9.32
N LEU A 202 12.76 -30.44 10.04
CA LEU A 202 13.37 -29.17 9.62
C LEU A 202 14.86 -29.28 9.30
N GLY A 203 15.46 -30.46 9.50
CA GLY A 203 16.86 -30.73 9.21
C GLY A 203 17.83 -29.92 10.06
N ASP A 204 18.97 -29.57 9.46
CA ASP A 204 20.09 -28.88 10.12
C ASP A 204 19.69 -27.52 10.71
N LEU A 205 18.62 -26.88 10.21
CA LEU A 205 18.10 -25.62 10.74
C LEU A 205 17.91 -25.68 12.26
N VAL A 206 17.48 -26.83 12.78
CA VAL A 206 17.29 -27.02 14.22
C VAL A 206 18.59 -26.81 14.97
N ASP A 207 19.69 -27.37 14.49
CA ASP A 207 21.00 -27.25 15.14
C ASP A 207 21.49 -25.79 15.16
N PHE A 208 21.25 -25.02 14.08
CA PHE A 208 21.54 -23.59 14.04
C PHE A 208 20.68 -22.79 15.03
N ILE A 209 19.39 -23.07 15.14
CA ILE A 209 18.50 -22.36 16.06
C ILE A 209 18.90 -22.62 17.51
N PHE A 210 19.22 -23.86 17.87
CA PHE A 210 19.69 -24.18 19.22
C PHE A 210 21.09 -23.60 19.51
N ALA A 211 22.01 -23.62 18.54
CA ALA A 211 23.30 -22.95 18.69
C ALA A 211 23.14 -21.43 18.93
N ALA A 212 22.21 -20.77 18.23
CA ALA A 212 21.90 -19.36 18.47
C ALA A 212 21.28 -19.11 19.86
N ILE A 213 20.51 -20.06 20.39
CA ILE A 213 20.01 -19.99 21.77
C ILE A 213 21.16 -20.08 22.77
N ASP A 214 22.12 -20.98 22.53
CA ASP A 214 23.26 -21.20 23.41
C ASP A 214 24.27 -20.04 23.37
N THR A 215 24.47 -19.40 22.21
CA THR A 215 25.32 -18.20 22.08
C THR A 215 24.63 -16.91 22.56
N GLY A 216 23.34 -16.95 22.86
CA GLY A 216 22.55 -15.78 23.25
C GLY A 216 22.08 -14.90 22.08
N SER A 217 22.19 -15.38 20.84
CA SER A 217 21.81 -14.67 19.60
C SER A 217 20.36 -14.93 19.17
N ALA A 218 19.57 -15.67 19.95
CA ALA A 218 18.20 -16.07 19.59
C ALA A 218 17.26 -14.90 19.24
N ASP A 219 17.42 -13.75 19.90
CA ASP A 219 16.58 -12.57 19.64
C ASP A 219 16.96 -11.86 18.32
N GLU A 220 18.12 -12.17 17.74
CA GLU A 220 18.58 -11.66 16.45
C GLU A 220 18.21 -12.57 15.27
N LEU A 221 17.63 -13.75 15.53
CA LEU A 221 17.41 -14.77 14.51
C LEU A 221 16.60 -14.29 13.31
N VAL A 222 15.59 -13.44 13.49
CA VAL A 222 14.83 -12.85 12.38
C VAL A 222 15.71 -11.91 11.54
N ALA A 223 16.52 -11.07 12.18
CA ALA A 223 17.46 -10.19 11.51
C ALA A 223 18.57 -10.97 10.78
N ILE A 224 19.06 -12.06 11.39
CA ILE A 224 19.99 -13.01 10.77
C ILE A 224 19.34 -13.63 9.53
N ALA A 225 18.10 -14.11 9.65
CA ALA A 225 17.36 -14.70 8.56
C ALA A 225 17.13 -13.71 7.40
N MET A 226 16.87 -12.43 7.70
CA MET A 226 16.81 -11.35 6.69
C MET A 226 18.16 -11.13 5.98
N LEU A 227 19.29 -11.30 6.68
CA LEU A 227 20.63 -11.19 6.09
C LEU A 227 20.98 -12.40 5.21
N CYS A 228 20.48 -13.59 5.53
CA CYS A 228 20.72 -14.81 4.74
C CYS A 228 20.32 -14.63 3.27
N GLU A 229 19.27 -13.87 2.97
CA GLU A 229 18.87 -13.59 1.58
C GLU A 229 19.99 -12.92 0.76
N ALA A 230 20.74 -11.98 1.36
CA ALA A 230 21.86 -11.32 0.70
C ALA A 230 23.05 -12.26 0.45
N LEU A 231 23.10 -13.42 1.12
CA LEU A 231 24.12 -14.44 0.93
C LEU A 231 23.76 -15.43 -0.20
N GLU A 232 22.48 -15.57 -0.55
CA GLU A 232 22.04 -16.46 -1.63
C GLU A 232 22.51 -16.00 -3.02
N ASP A 233 22.54 -14.68 -3.23
CA ASP A 233 22.77 -14.09 -4.55
C ASP A 233 24.19 -14.36 -5.07
N LYS A 234 24.28 -15.07 -6.19
CA LYS A 234 25.55 -15.46 -6.86
C LYS A 234 26.04 -14.41 -7.86
N ALA A 235 25.74 -13.14 -7.65
CA ALA A 235 26.25 -12.07 -8.49
C ALA A 235 27.79 -12.07 -8.58
N ILE A 236 28.28 -11.88 -9.81
CA ILE A 236 29.70 -11.89 -10.16
C ILE A 236 30.44 -10.84 -9.32
N GLY A 237 31.54 -11.25 -8.65
CA GLY A 237 32.39 -10.36 -7.86
C GLY A 237 32.02 -10.22 -6.37
N SER A 238 30.89 -10.75 -5.92
CA SER A 238 30.46 -10.69 -4.51
C SER A 238 31.00 -11.85 -3.64
N GLU A 239 31.58 -12.88 -4.25
CA GLU A 239 31.92 -14.16 -3.61
C GLU A 239 32.83 -14.00 -2.38
N SER A 240 33.90 -13.20 -2.48
CA SER A 240 34.81 -12.96 -1.35
C SER A 240 34.10 -12.26 -0.18
N ASN A 241 33.20 -11.31 -0.46
CA ASN A 241 32.45 -10.61 0.58
C ASN A 241 31.40 -11.53 1.22
N ARG A 242 30.69 -12.32 0.42
CA ARG A 242 29.73 -13.32 0.94
C ARG A 242 30.40 -14.34 1.85
N ALA A 243 31.54 -14.90 1.42
CA ALA A 243 32.30 -15.85 2.25
C ALA A 243 32.77 -15.23 3.58
N LYS A 244 33.23 -13.97 3.57
CA LYS A 244 33.62 -13.25 4.80
C LYS A 244 32.44 -12.98 5.73
N VAL A 245 31.28 -12.63 5.19
CA VAL A 245 30.06 -12.39 5.99
C VAL A 245 29.53 -13.71 6.54
N ALA A 246 29.47 -14.76 5.73
CA ALA A 246 29.08 -16.11 6.17
C ALA A 246 29.97 -16.59 7.32
N ALA A 247 31.30 -16.52 7.20
CA ALA A 247 32.22 -16.92 8.26
C ALA A 247 32.04 -16.15 9.58
N ARG A 248 31.62 -14.87 9.51
CA ARG A 248 31.30 -14.09 10.72
C ARG A 248 29.93 -14.44 11.28
N LEU A 249 28.98 -14.78 10.42
CA LEU A 249 27.65 -15.22 10.81
C LEU A 249 27.72 -16.57 11.56
N GLU A 250 28.60 -17.48 11.14
CA GLU A 250 28.81 -18.78 11.79
C GLU A 250 29.24 -18.64 13.27
N VAL A 251 29.87 -17.53 13.66
CA VAL A 251 30.20 -17.23 15.07
C VAL A 251 28.94 -17.09 15.93
N LEU A 252 27.84 -16.61 15.37
CA LEU A 252 26.55 -16.51 16.07
C LEU A 252 25.89 -17.88 16.27
N PHE A 253 26.40 -18.90 15.59
CA PHE A 253 25.93 -20.29 15.62
C PHE A 253 26.99 -21.24 16.18
N ASP A 254 27.79 -20.78 17.14
CA ASP A 254 28.84 -21.58 17.80
C ASP A 254 29.87 -22.21 16.83
N GLY A 255 30.11 -21.53 15.70
CA GLY A 255 31.05 -21.97 14.67
C GLY A 255 30.52 -23.04 13.71
N LEU A 256 29.21 -23.36 13.75
CA LEU A 256 28.59 -24.26 12.79
C LEU A 256 28.68 -23.70 11.36
N THR A 257 29.19 -24.50 10.42
CA THR A 257 29.31 -24.09 9.01
C THR A 257 27.95 -24.04 8.34
N ILE A 258 27.54 -22.86 7.89
CA ILE A 258 26.18 -22.65 7.36
C ILE A 258 26.07 -23.12 5.90
N SER A 259 25.19 -24.10 5.66
CA SER A 259 24.96 -24.65 4.33
C SER A 259 24.11 -23.70 3.47
N SER A 260 24.21 -23.81 2.14
CA SER A 260 23.32 -23.07 1.23
C SER A 260 21.84 -23.43 1.43
N HIS A 261 21.53 -24.65 1.86
CA HIS A 261 20.15 -25.07 2.16
C HIS A 261 19.60 -24.36 3.40
N THR A 262 20.39 -24.27 4.46
CA THR A 262 20.04 -23.57 5.70
C THR A 262 19.88 -22.06 5.47
N ILE A 263 20.76 -21.45 4.67
CA ILE A 263 20.62 -20.05 4.23
C ILE A 263 19.26 -19.84 3.55
N HIS A 264 18.87 -20.74 2.65
CA HIS A 264 17.60 -20.66 1.93
C HIS A 264 16.38 -20.80 2.83
N GLN A 265 16.42 -21.76 3.76
CA GLN A 265 15.37 -21.94 4.77
C GLN A 265 15.19 -20.70 5.64
N LEU A 266 16.28 -20.11 6.11
CA LEU A 266 16.24 -18.87 6.91
C LEU A 266 15.72 -17.69 6.08
N ALA A 267 16.21 -17.49 4.86
CA ALA A 267 15.72 -16.42 3.98
C ALA A 267 14.21 -16.53 3.71
N GLY A 268 13.71 -17.74 3.41
CA GLY A 268 12.28 -18.00 3.23
C GLY A 268 11.46 -17.76 4.50
N ALA A 269 11.98 -18.14 5.68
CA ALA A 269 11.33 -17.88 6.96
C ALA A 269 11.24 -16.38 7.27
N ALA A 270 12.28 -15.59 6.94
CA ALA A 270 12.24 -14.13 7.08
C ALA A 270 11.19 -13.48 6.16
N ASP A 271 11.09 -13.95 4.92
CA ASP A 271 10.09 -13.46 3.95
C ASP A 271 8.66 -13.68 4.47
N ALA A 272 8.36 -14.91 4.91
CA ALA A 272 7.08 -15.28 5.48
C ALA A 272 6.80 -14.58 6.83
N TRP A 273 7.83 -14.34 7.65
CA TRP A 273 7.71 -13.56 8.88
C TRP A 273 7.29 -12.12 8.57
N PHE A 274 7.98 -11.49 7.64
CA PHE A 274 7.77 -10.08 7.30
C PHE A 274 6.37 -9.86 6.71
N ASP A 275 5.85 -10.78 5.89
CA ASP A 275 4.51 -10.67 5.30
C ASP A 275 3.37 -10.71 6.35
N ARG A 276 3.60 -11.37 7.49
CA ARG A 276 2.60 -11.55 8.56
C ARG A 276 2.78 -10.58 9.74
N ALA A 277 3.96 -9.95 9.84
CA ALA A 277 4.31 -9.06 10.94
C ALA A 277 3.54 -7.73 10.88
N SER A 278 3.27 -7.15 12.06
CA SER A 278 2.77 -5.78 12.15
C SER A 278 3.85 -4.77 11.75
N GLU A 279 3.47 -3.57 11.33
CA GLU A 279 4.43 -2.52 10.94
C GLU A 279 5.41 -2.16 12.07
N VAL A 280 4.96 -2.16 13.32
CA VAL A 280 5.83 -1.91 14.48
C VAL A 280 6.89 -3.01 14.61
N ALA A 281 6.51 -4.27 14.44
CA ALA A 281 7.44 -5.39 14.51
C ALA A 281 8.44 -5.35 13.35
N LYS A 282 7.98 -5.05 12.12
CA LYS A 282 8.85 -4.87 10.94
C LYS A 282 9.91 -3.80 11.19
N GLN A 283 9.51 -2.62 11.68
CA GLN A 283 10.44 -1.53 11.99
C GLN A 283 11.51 -1.94 13.01
N GLN A 284 11.11 -2.64 14.08
CA GLN A 284 12.04 -3.13 15.09
C GLN A 284 13.04 -4.14 14.52
N GLN A 285 12.58 -5.09 13.69
CA GLN A 285 13.48 -6.08 13.09
C GLN A 285 14.38 -5.50 12.01
N VAL A 286 13.91 -4.50 11.25
CA VAL A 286 14.76 -3.76 10.31
C VAL A 286 15.88 -3.02 11.04
N ALA A 287 15.59 -2.39 12.19
CA ALA A 287 16.63 -1.74 13.00
C ALA A 287 17.67 -2.75 13.53
N ARG A 288 17.23 -3.95 13.95
CA ARG A 288 18.14 -5.04 14.35
C ARG A 288 18.98 -5.55 13.18
N TYR A 289 18.36 -5.72 12.02
CA TYR A 289 19.05 -6.08 10.78
C TYR A 289 20.15 -5.06 10.44
N GLU A 290 19.88 -3.77 10.56
CA GLU A 290 20.89 -2.73 10.29
C GLU A 290 22.07 -2.80 11.28
N SER A 291 21.80 -3.00 12.57
CA SER A 291 22.85 -3.24 13.57
C SER A 291 23.69 -4.46 13.23
N LEU A 292 23.04 -5.55 12.82
CA LEU A 292 23.69 -6.80 12.45
C LEU A 292 24.56 -6.65 11.19
N VAL A 293 24.09 -5.91 10.19
CA VAL A 293 24.86 -5.60 8.97
C VAL A 293 26.16 -4.91 9.35
N THR A 294 26.13 -3.93 10.26
CA THR A 294 27.35 -3.25 10.72
C THR A 294 28.26 -4.17 11.54
N GLN A 295 27.69 -4.96 12.45
CA GLN A 295 28.45 -5.92 13.27
C GLN A 295 29.20 -6.94 12.40
N LEU A 296 28.54 -7.48 11.38
CA LEU A 296 29.12 -8.49 10.48
C LEU A 296 29.90 -7.87 9.31
N LYS A 297 29.94 -6.54 9.20
CA LYS A 297 30.49 -5.75 8.08
C LYS A 297 29.98 -6.25 6.73
N ALA A 298 28.65 -6.38 6.64
CA ALA A 298 27.93 -6.89 5.48
C ALA A 298 27.47 -5.78 4.51
N GLU A 299 27.86 -4.52 4.73
CA GLU A 299 27.55 -3.39 3.85
C GLU A 299 27.90 -3.63 2.38
N PRO A 300 29.00 -4.33 2.02
CA PRO A 300 29.31 -4.65 0.63
C PRO A 300 28.27 -5.53 -0.08
N LEU A 301 27.32 -6.15 0.66
CA LEU A 301 26.22 -6.95 0.10
C LEU A 301 24.93 -6.13 -0.09
N ALA A 302 24.90 -4.85 0.30
CA ALA A 302 23.69 -4.03 0.35
C ALA A 302 22.98 -3.90 -1.02
N ALA A 303 23.72 -3.89 -2.13
CA ALA A 303 23.14 -3.82 -3.47
C ALA A 303 22.11 -4.94 -3.72
N GLN A 304 22.36 -6.13 -3.15
CA GLN A 304 21.53 -7.33 -3.34
C GLN A 304 20.56 -7.59 -2.18
N ALA A 305 20.83 -7.07 -0.99
CA ALA A 305 19.95 -7.22 0.16
C ALA A 305 18.56 -6.61 -0.09
N ARG A 306 17.47 -7.22 0.40
CA ARG A 306 16.14 -6.59 0.32
C ARG A 306 15.85 -5.62 1.46
N TYR A 307 16.61 -5.67 2.54
CA TYR A 307 16.28 -5.00 3.79
C TYR A 307 17.18 -3.81 4.13
N GLY A 308 16.63 -2.83 4.85
CA GLY A 308 17.37 -1.72 5.47
C GLY A 308 17.75 -0.56 4.55
N ILE A 309 18.13 0.56 5.17
CA ILE A 309 18.38 1.85 4.50
C ILE A 309 19.55 1.81 3.51
N THR A 310 20.61 1.05 3.80
CA THR A 310 21.78 0.94 2.91
C THR A 310 21.40 0.24 1.61
N ALA A 311 20.56 -0.80 1.69
CA ALA A 311 20.07 -1.49 0.51
C ALA A 311 19.14 -0.60 -0.33
N LEU A 312 18.31 0.22 0.32
CA LEU A 312 17.47 1.22 -0.35
C LEU A 312 18.34 2.23 -1.10
N ARG A 313 19.41 2.74 -0.48
CA ARG A 313 20.35 3.70 -1.10
C ARG A 313 21.02 3.11 -2.33
N GLU A 314 21.55 1.88 -2.25
CA GLU A 314 22.20 1.24 -3.40
C GLU A 314 21.21 0.97 -4.56
N LYS A 315 19.97 0.57 -4.25
CA LYS A 315 18.92 0.39 -5.28
C LYS A 315 18.54 1.71 -5.93
N THR A 316 18.41 2.75 -5.12
CA THR A 316 18.12 4.12 -5.57
C THR A 316 19.20 4.63 -6.50
N LYS A 317 20.48 4.46 -6.13
CA LYS A 317 21.64 4.80 -6.96
C LYS A 317 21.67 4.02 -8.27
N ALA A 318 21.44 2.71 -8.23
CA ALA A 318 21.40 1.88 -9.42
C ALA A 318 20.25 2.25 -10.37
N PHE A 319 19.08 2.60 -9.82
CA PHE A 319 17.95 3.11 -10.59
C PHE A 319 18.28 4.47 -11.22
N ALA A 320 18.84 5.41 -10.45
CA ALA A 320 19.27 6.72 -10.96
C ALA A 320 20.30 6.59 -12.08
N ALA A 321 21.27 5.68 -11.97
CA ALA A 321 22.24 5.39 -13.02
C ALA A 321 21.55 4.91 -14.31
N ALA A 322 20.61 3.96 -14.21
CA ALA A 322 19.86 3.47 -15.36
C ALA A 322 19.01 4.56 -16.05
N LEU A 323 18.46 5.50 -15.27
CA LEU A 323 17.77 6.69 -15.80
C LEU A 323 18.73 7.61 -16.56
N ASN A 324 19.91 7.88 -16.01
CA ASN A 324 20.91 8.75 -16.64
C ASN A 324 21.37 8.21 -18.00
N ASP A 325 21.53 6.89 -18.09
CA ASP A 325 21.89 6.16 -19.31
C ASP A 325 20.73 6.05 -20.31
N ILE A 326 19.51 6.49 -19.94
CA ILE A 326 18.29 6.34 -20.74
C ILE A 326 18.07 4.85 -21.12
N ASN A 327 18.46 3.93 -20.22
CA ASN A 327 18.37 2.50 -20.44
C ASN A 327 17.05 1.96 -19.87
N LEU A 328 15.99 1.98 -20.68
CA LEU A 328 14.64 1.61 -20.22
C LEU A 328 14.53 0.20 -19.61
N PRO A 329 15.02 -0.89 -20.24
CA PRO A 329 14.94 -2.23 -19.64
C PRO A 329 15.63 -2.32 -18.28
N GLU A 330 16.82 -1.72 -18.16
CA GLU A 330 17.55 -1.70 -16.90
C GLU A 330 16.82 -0.86 -15.86
N ALA A 331 16.30 0.31 -16.24
CA ALA A 331 15.56 1.17 -15.33
C ALA A 331 14.28 0.47 -14.81
N ILE A 332 13.55 -0.27 -15.66
CA ILE A 332 12.38 -1.08 -15.25
C ILE A 332 12.80 -2.16 -14.25
N SER A 333 13.87 -2.90 -14.56
CA SER A 333 14.41 -3.93 -13.66
C SER A 333 14.82 -3.35 -12.30
N ARG A 334 15.52 -2.21 -12.29
CA ARG A 334 15.95 -1.53 -11.07
C ARG A 334 14.79 -0.93 -10.28
N PHE A 335 13.78 -0.37 -10.95
CA PHE A 335 12.56 0.09 -10.32
C PHE A 335 11.81 -1.07 -9.65
N GLY A 336 11.71 -2.23 -10.31
CA GLY A 336 11.11 -3.42 -9.71
C GLY A 336 11.85 -3.92 -8.47
N ARG A 337 13.19 -3.90 -8.47
CA ARG A 337 13.99 -4.19 -7.27
C ARG A 337 13.79 -3.16 -6.16
N LEU A 338 13.59 -1.89 -6.52
CA LEU A 338 13.30 -0.81 -5.59
C LEU A 338 11.91 -0.98 -4.95
N MET A 339 10.90 -1.42 -5.72
CA MET A 339 9.56 -1.74 -5.22
C MET A 339 9.50 -3.02 -4.37
N ALA A 340 10.37 -3.99 -4.66
CA ALA A 340 10.53 -5.20 -3.85
C ALA A 340 11.34 -4.99 -2.55
N HIS A 341 11.83 -3.76 -2.30
CA HIS A 341 12.55 -3.43 -1.07
C HIS A 341 11.62 -3.54 0.15
N ARG A 342 12.14 -4.13 1.24
CA ARG A 342 11.41 -4.33 2.50
C ARG A 342 12.12 -3.58 3.62
N GLY A 343 11.53 -2.54 4.17
CA GLY A 343 12.23 -1.66 5.10
C GLY A 343 11.53 -0.31 5.19
N PRO A 344 12.26 0.82 5.28
CA PRO A 344 11.69 2.13 5.07
C PRO A 344 10.92 2.14 3.74
N VAL A 345 9.59 2.27 3.84
CA VAL A 345 8.69 2.20 2.69
C VAL A 345 8.84 3.47 1.87
N LEU A 346 8.96 3.33 0.55
CA LEU A 346 8.88 4.48 -0.34
C LEU A 346 7.48 5.07 -0.26
N SER A 347 7.40 6.38 -0.05
CA SER A 347 6.10 7.06 -0.12
C SER A 347 5.48 6.86 -1.50
N SER A 348 4.14 6.85 -1.56
CA SER A 348 3.38 6.83 -2.82
C SER A 348 3.84 7.92 -3.79
N HIS A 349 4.29 9.06 -3.24
CA HIS A 349 4.85 10.17 -3.98
C HIS A 349 6.19 9.84 -4.64
N SER A 350 7.13 9.23 -3.91
CA SER A 350 8.41 8.78 -4.48
C SER A 350 8.20 7.68 -5.52
N GLU A 351 7.27 6.75 -5.29
CA GLU A 351 6.90 5.75 -6.29
C GLU A 351 6.37 6.40 -7.58
N LEU A 352 5.48 7.38 -7.46
CA LEU A 352 4.95 8.11 -8.60
C LEU A 352 6.04 8.84 -9.40
N ARG A 353 7.00 9.48 -8.72
CA ARG A 353 8.15 10.14 -9.37
C ARG A 353 9.01 9.15 -10.13
N CYS A 354 9.32 7.99 -9.55
CA CYS A 354 10.03 6.92 -10.26
C CYS A 354 9.27 6.44 -11.52
N LYS A 355 7.94 6.27 -11.44
CA LYS A 355 7.10 5.91 -12.59
C LYS A 355 7.12 6.99 -13.67
N MET A 356 7.03 8.27 -13.30
CA MET A 356 7.11 9.38 -14.27
C MET A 356 8.48 9.48 -14.93
N ALA A 357 9.56 9.21 -14.19
CA ALA A 357 10.90 9.13 -14.76
C ALA A 357 11.04 7.99 -15.78
N LEU A 358 10.51 6.80 -15.48
CA LEU A 358 10.46 5.69 -16.43
C LEU A 358 9.69 6.05 -17.71
N ARG A 359 8.55 6.74 -17.58
CA ARG A 359 7.73 7.22 -18.70
C ARG A 359 8.50 8.19 -19.59
N LEU A 360 9.24 9.12 -19.01
CA LEU A 360 10.08 10.05 -19.78
C LEU A 360 11.26 9.35 -20.46
N VAL A 361 11.90 8.37 -19.82
CA VAL A 361 12.93 7.53 -20.46
C VAL A 361 12.32 6.77 -21.64
N SER A 362 11.12 6.21 -21.47
CA SER A 362 10.37 5.51 -22.52
C SER A 362 10.06 6.42 -23.71
N TRP A 363 9.56 7.63 -23.44
CA TRP A 363 9.31 8.65 -24.46
C TRP A 363 10.58 9.01 -25.23
N LEU A 364 11.65 9.40 -24.51
CA LEU A 364 12.93 9.81 -25.12
C LEU A 364 13.55 8.72 -26.02
N ARG A 365 13.27 7.44 -25.77
CA ARG A 365 13.74 6.33 -26.63
C ARG A 365 12.86 6.11 -27.86
N LYS A 366 11.56 6.39 -27.79
CA LYS A 366 10.60 6.13 -28.88
C LYS A 366 10.52 7.29 -29.87
N THR A 367 10.81 8.51 -29.44
CA THR A 367 10.58 9.72 -30.25
C THR A 367 11.41 9.72 -31.53
N VAL A 368 10.72 9.59 -32.67
CA VAL A 368 11.23 9.94 -34.00
C VAL A 368 11.02 11.45 -34.18
N SER A 369 12.06 12.16 -34.62
CA SER A 369 12.18 13.63 -34.65
C SER A 369 11.26 14.38 -35.64
N THR A 370 10.11 13.80 -36.01
CA THR A 370 9.19 14.39 -36.99
C THR A 370 7.85 14.73 -36.36
N PHE A 371 7.67 16.00 -35.98
CA PHE A 371 6.37 16.55 -35.63
C PHE A 371 5.55 16.90 -36.88
N PRO A 372 4.20 16.86 -36.80
CA PRO A 372 3.32 17.40 -37.82
C PRO A 372 3.59 18.88 -38.12
N SER A 373 3.07 19.39 -39.24
CA SER A 373 3.23 20.79 -39.66
C SER A 373 1.98 21.65 -39.51
N SER A 374 0.78 21.05 -39.45
CA SER A 374 -0.48 21.79 -39.33
C SER A 374 -0.89 22.00 -37.88
N LEU A 375 -1.56 23.12 -37.60
CA LEU A 375 -1.93 23.52 -36.24
C LEU A 375 -2.84 22.49 -35.57
N ASN A 376 -3.82 21.97 -36.31
CA ASN A 376 -4.78 20.98 -35.81
C ASN A 376 -4.08 19.67 -35.44
N ALA A 377 -3.20 19.14 -36.31
CA ALA A 377 -2.44 17.91 -36.03
C ALA A 377 -1.43 18.09 -34.88
N LEU A 378 -0.84 19.29 -34.75
CA LEU A 378 0.00 19.62 -33.60
C LEU A 378 -0.82 19.68 -32.31
N SER A 379 -2.03 20.21 -32.35
CA SER A 379 -2.92 20.27 -31.18
C SER A 379 -3.37 18.87 -30.73
N GLU A 380 -3.72 17.98 -31.66
CA GLU A 380 -3.97 16.57 -31.36
C GLU A 380 -2.74 15.87 -30.78
N ARG A 381 -1.55 16.11 -31.35
CA ARG A 381 -0.28 15.60 -30.81
C ARG A 381 -0.03 16.14 -29.40
N TYR A 382 -0.36 17.40 -29.12
CA TYR A 382 -0.23 17.96 -27.78
C TYR A 382 -1.16 17.23 -26.81
N ARG A 383 -2.44 17.11 -27.16
CA ARG A 383 -3.45 16.46 -26.32
C ARG A 383 -3.13 15.00 -26.01
N ASN A 384 -2.72 14.24 -27.03
CA ASN A 384 -2.56 12.79 -26.93
C ASN A 384 -1.15 12.35 -26.48
N GLU A 385 -0.16 13.25 -26.54
CA GLU A 385 1.23 12.88 -26.28
C GLU A 385 2.01 13.93 -25.47
N ILE A 386 2.18 15.14 -25.99
CA ILE A 386 3.10 16.11 -25.36
C ILE A 386 2.57 16.61 -24.00
N GLY A 387 1.26 16.74 -23.82
CA GLY A 387 0.65 17.08 -22.53
C GLY A 387 0.92 16.02 -21.45
N TRP A 388 1.08 14.75 -21.84
CA TRP A 388 1.50 13.68 -20.92
C TRP A 388 2.97 13.83 -20.53
N VAL A 389 3.83 14.23 -21.48
CA VAL A 389 5.24 14.56 -21.20
C VAL A 389 5.34 15.72 -20.20
N ASP A 390 4.56 16.78 -20.42
CA ASP A 390 4.49 17.94 -19.53
C ASP A 390 3.98 17.56 -18.12
N TRP A 391 3.02 16.62 -18.03
CA TRP A 391 2.58 16.07 -16.75
C TRP A 391 3.71 15.34 -16.03
N ALA A 392 4.40 14.41 -16.70
CA ALA A 392 5.51 13.68 -16.11
C ALA A 392 6.66 14.61 -15.67
N GLN A 393 6.98 15.64 -16.48
CA GLN A 393 7.98 16.64 -16.10
C GLN A 393 7.56 17.43 -14.86
N THR A 394 6.29 17.79 -14.74
CA THR A 394 5.77 18.54 -13.59
C THR A 394 5.93 17.77 -12.29
N VAL A 395 5.67 16.46 -12.33
CA VAL A 395 5.87 15.56 -11.17
C VAL A 395 7.35 15.48 -10.74
N LEU A 396 8.29 15.57 -11.68
CA LEU A 396 9.74 15.52 -11.40
C LEU A 396 10.35 16.85 -10.98
N LEU A 397 9.56 17.92 -10.88
CA LEU A 397 10.04 19.20 -10.35
C LEU A 397 10.22 19.21 -8.84
N GLU A 398 9.52 18.31 -8.17
CA GLU A 398 9.62 18.13 -6.73
C GLU A 398 11.00 17.52 -6.41
N GLY A 399 11.69 18.10 -5.43
CA GLY A 399 12.99 17.60 -4.98
C GLY A 399 12.91 16.14 -4.52
N ASP A 400 14.07 15.49 -4.41
CA ASP A 400 14.20 14.13 -3.87
C ASP A 400 15.16 14.15 -2.68
N ASP A 401 14.87 13.34 -1.66
CA ASP A 401 15.77 13.15 -0.51
C ASP A 401 17.07 12.43 -0.93
N SER A 402 17.05 11.68 -2.03
CA SER A 402 18.22 11.09 -2.66
C SER A 402 18.89 12.07 -3.64
N PRO A 403 20.14 12.49 -3.38
CA PRO A 403 20.91 13.29 -4.33
C PRO A 403 21.09 12.62 -5.70
N ASP A 404 21.21 11.29 -5.73
CA ASP A 404 21.35 10.53 -6.98
C ASP A 404 20.09 10.65 -7.85
N LEU A 405 18.89 10.50 -7.26
CA LEU A 405 17.63 10.68 -7.99
C LEU A 405 17.37 12.14 -8.35
N ALA A 406 17.63 13.08 -7.43
CA ALA A 406 17.46 14.50 -7.72
C ALA A 406 18.27 14.92 -8.95
N ASN A 407 19.53 14.48 -9.03
CA ASN A 407 20.38 14.73 -10.20
C ASN A 407 19.84 14.02 -11.46
N ALA A 408 19.44 12.76 -11.36
CA ALA A 408 18.91 12.01 -12.50
C ALA A 408 17.61 12.63 -13.06
N TYR A 409 16.70 13.08 -12.19
CA TYR A 409 15.47 13.78 -12.58
C TYR A 409 15.78 15.12 -13.24
N GLY A 410 16.76 15.89 -12.73
CA GLY A 410 17.21 17.12 -13.35
C GLY A 410 17.74 16.90 -14.78
N LEU A 411 18.63 15.92 -14.97
CA LEU A 411 19.17 15.57 -16.29
C LEU A 411 18.09 15.06 -17.26
N LEU A 412 17.14 14.28 -16.75
CA LEU A 412 16.03 13.75 -17.55
C LEU A 412 15.08 14.86 -18.01
N ARG A 413 14.75 15.81 -17.14
CA ARG A 413 13.96 17.00 -17.49
C ARG A 413 14.68 17.87 -18.53
N GLU A 414 16.00 18.06 -18.40
CA GLU A 414 16.79 18.79 -19.40
C GLU A 414 16.68 18.15 -20.79
N LYS A 415 16.95 16.85 -20.89
CA LYS A 415 16.86 16.09 -22.15
C LYS A 415 15.45 16.17 -22.75
N THR A 416 14.43 16.09 -21.90
CA THR A 416 13.02 16.17 -22.30
C THR A 416 12.69 17.55 -22.86
N ARG A 417 13.11 18.62 -22.17
CA ARG A 417 12.89 20.01 -22.59
C ARG A 417 13.48 20.32 -23.95
N ILE A 418 14.70 19.86 -24.24
CA ILE A 418 15.33 20.10 -25.55
C ILE A 418 14.44 19.59 -26.71
N GLN A 419 13.83 18.42 -26.56
CA GLN A 419 12.90 17.88 -27.56
C GLN A 419 11.56 18.62 -27.57
N ARG A 420 11.08 19.02 -26.39
CA ARG A 420 9.84 19.79 -26.23
C ARG A 420 9.95 21.16 -26.91
N ASP A 421 11.07 21.87 -26.76
CA ASP A 421 11.26 23.21 -27.33
C ASP A 421 11.14 23.22 -28.86
N LEU A 422 11.52 22.13 -29.54
CA LEU A 422 11.31 21.96 -30.98
C LEU A 422 9.82 21.85 -31.36
N PHE A 423 9.01 21.24 -30.49
CA PHE A 423 7.56 21.17 -30.68
C PHE A 423 6.92 22.55 -30.50
N ASP A 424 7.31 23.29 -29.46
CA ASP A 424 6.78 24.64 -29.20
C ASP A 424 7.04 25.59 -30.35
N GLN A 425 8.27 25.57 -30.89
CA GLN A 425 8.63 26.41 -32.01
C GLN A 425 7.71 26.13 -33.21
N ARG A 426 7.55 24.85 -33.59
CA ARG A 426 6.69 24.45 -34.71
C ARG A 426 5.22 24.81 -34.48
N PHE A 427 4.73 24.64 -33.25
CA PHE A 427 3.38 25.05 -32.89
C PHE A 427 3.18 26.55 -33.06
N ALA A 428 4.10 27.36 -32.55
CA ALA A 428 4.04 28.82 -32.67
C ALA A 428 4.08 29.29 -34.14
N GLU A 429 4.98 28.71 -34.95
CA GLU A 429 5.06 28.99 -36.39
C GLU A 429 3.76 28.63 -37.13
N SER A 430 3.16 27.48 -36.82
CA SER A 430 1.89 27.05 -37.42
C SER A 430 0.72 27.92 -36.97
N LEU A 431 0.71 28.39 -35.73
CA LEU A 431 -0.31 29.28 -35.18
C LEU A 431 -0.41 30.63 -35.92
N ALA A 432 0.69 31.10 -36.52
CA ALA A 432 0.70 32.32 -37.33
C ALA A 432 0.07 32.13 -38.72
N ALA A 433 0.02 30.89 -39.24
CA ALA A 433 -0.39 30.58 -40.61
C ALA A 433 -1.77 29.92 -40.70
N ASP A 434 -2.15 29.13 -39.70
CA ASP A 434 -3.32 28.27 -39.71
C ASP A 434 -4.44 28.76 -38.77
N LYS A 435 -5.58 28.07 -38.80
CA LYS A 435 -6.74 28.35 -37.94
C LYS A 435 -7.33 27.03 -37.38
N PRO A 436 -8.05 27.10 -36.24
CA PRO A 436 -8.82 25.97 -35.74
C PRO A 436 -9.79 25.42 -36.80
N ASP A 437 -9.84 24.10 -36.95
CA ASP A 437 -10.77 23.40 -37.85
C ASP A 437 -12.22 23.40 -37.34
N GLY A 438 -12.41 23.73 -36.06
CA GLY A 438 -13.71 23.75 -35.40
C GLY A 438 -14.21 22.37 -34.99
N THR A 439 -13.37 21.34 -35.06
CA THR A 439 -13.67 19.96 -34.68
C THR A 439 -12.66 19.43 -33.66
N THR A 440 -11.40 19.28 -34.07
CA THR A 440 -10.31 18.74 -33.24
C THR A 440 -9.70 19.86 -32.40
N LEU A 441 -9.52 21.02 -33.02
CA LEU A 441 -9.17 22.28 -32.38
C LEU A 441 -10.34 23.25 -32.55
N ILE A 442 -10.84 23.75 -31.43
CA ILE A 442 -11.98 24.66 -31.41
C ILE A 442 -11.51 26.01 -30.89
N ALA A 443 -11.86 27.11 -31.57
CA ALA A 443 -11.63 28.44 -31.03
C ALA A 443 -12.43 28.58 -29.72
N ILE A 444 -11.82 29.10 -28.65
CA ILE A 444 -12.44 29.09 -27.32
C ILE A 444 -13.82 29.77 -27.29
N GLU A 445 -14.04 30.78 -28.13
CA GLU A 445 -15.31 31.45 -28.33
C GLU A 445 -16.43 30.57 -28.94
N ASP A 446 -16.10 29.45 -29.59
CA ASP A 446 -17.09 28.52 -30.14
C ASP A 446 -17.46 27.39 -29.16
N ALA A 447 -16.81 27.31 -27.99
CA ALA A 447 -16.91 26.14 -27.12
C ALA A 447 -18.32 25.95 -26.52
N LEU A 448 -19.06 27.03 -26.27
CA LEU A 448 -20.43 26.93 -25.76
C LEU A 448 -21.35 26.24 -26.78
N ASP A 449 -21.28 26.62 -28.05
CA ASP A 449 -22.10 26.03 -29.11
C ASP A 449 -21.67 24.60 -29.44
N LYS A 450 -20.36 24.36 -29.57
CA LYS A 450 -19.84 23.09 -30.06
C LYS A 450 -19.76 22.01 -28.98
N CYS A 451 -19.50 22.37 -27.72
CA CYS A 451 -19.23 21.42 -26.65
C CYS A 451 -20.29 21.45 -25.54
N VAL A 452 -20.71 22.63 -25.07
CA VAL A 452 -21.60 22.73 -23.90
C VAL A 452 -23.08 22.59 -24.26
N ALA A 453 -23.56 23.27 -25.30
CA ALA A 453 -24.95 23.23 -25.73
C ALA A 453 -25.43 21.80 -26.05
N PRO A 454 -24.65 20.91 -26.70
CA PRO A 454 -25.04 19.51 -26.87
C PRO A 454 -25.28 18.76 -25.55
N VAL A 455 -24.47 19.01 -24.52
CA VAL A 455 -24.66 18.42 -23.17
C VAL A 455 -25.93 18.94 -22.54
N VAL A 456 -26.20 20.25 -22.69
CA VAL A 456 -27.43 20.88 -22.19
C VAL A 456 -28.66 20.33 -22.91
N VAL A 457 -28.61 20.09 -24.22
CA VAL A 457 -29.72 19.46 -24.95
C VAL A 457 -29.98 18.05 -24.44
N ALA A 458 -28.93 17.29 -24.12
CA ALA A 458 -29.06 15.93 -23.57
C ALA A 458 -29.56 15.89 -22.11
N GLY A 459 -29.28 16.92 -21.30
CA GLY A 459 -29.69 16.92 -19.90
C GLY A 459 -29.31 18.19 -19.12
N ARG A 460 -29.26 18.06 -17.79
CA ARG A 460 -28.79 19.15 -16.91
C ARG A 460 -27.26 19.18 -16.92
N CYS A 461 -26.68 20.37 -16.99
CA CYS A 461 -25.25 20.57 -17.12
C CYS A 461 -24.72 21.43 -15.98
N LEU A 462 -23.57 21.04 -15.45
CA LEU A 462 -22.67 21.85 -14.63
C LEU A 462 -21.40 22.12 -15.45
N LEU A 463 -21.18 23.35 -15.90
CA LEU A 463 -19.93 23.77 -16.52
C LEU A 463 -18.97 24.27 -15.43
N ILE A 464 -17.80 23.65 -15.32
CA ILE A 464 -16.73 24.06 -14.39
C ILE A 464 -15.57 24.59 -15.23
N VAL A 465 -15.35 25.90 -15.14
CA VAL A 465 -14.18 26.57 -15.72
C VAL A 465 -13.13 26.70 -14.63
N VAL A 466 -12.01 26.01 -14.79
CA VAL A 466 -10.88 26.07 -13.85
C VAL A 466 -9.86 27.05 -14.40
N ASP A 467 -9.76 28.24 -13.81
CA ASP A 467 -8.90 29.35 -14.24
C ASP A 467 -7.42 28.92 -14.18
N GLY A 468 -6.75 28.93 -15.34
CA GLY A 468 -5.34 28.53 -15.50
C GLY A 468 -5.07 27.02 -15.62
N MET A 469 -6.10 26.17 -15.82
CA MET A 469 -5.92 24.72 -15.99
C MET A 469 -5.35 24.34 -17.36
N SER A 470 -4.08 23.95 -17.37
CA SER A 470 -3.42 23.36 -18.54
C SER A 470 -3.81 21.89 -18.75
N VAL A 471 -3.49 21.33 -19.92
CA VAL A 471 -3.73 19.91 -20.21
C VAL A 471 -3.08 18.97 -19.17
N PRO A 472 -1.82 19.18 -18.72
CA PRO A 472 -1.22 18.38 -17.65
C PRO A 472 -2.00 18.38 -16.33
N VAL A 473 -2.49 19.55 -15.90
CA VAL A 473 -3.32 19.68 -14.68
C VAL A 473 -4.62 18.88 -14.84
N PHE A 474 -5.24 18.96 -16.01
CA PHE A 474 -6.44 18.19 -16.30
C PHE A 474 -6.19 16.68 -16.35
N LEU A 475 -5.07 16.20 -16.91
CA LEU A 475 -4.76 14.77 -16.93
C LEU A 475 -4.63 14.21 -15.52
N GLU A 476 -4.04 14.99 -14.61
CA GLU A 476 -3.97 14.65 -13.20
C GLU A 476 -5.35 14.62 -12.54
N LEU A 477 -6.16 15.67 -12.74
CA LEU A 477 -7.52 15.74 -12.20
C LEU A 477 -8.42 14.61 -12.75
N HIS A 478 -8.27 14.27 -14.03
CA HIS A 478 -8.96 13.17 -14.69
C HIS A 478 -8.71 11.83 -14.00
N HIS A 479 -7.48 11.57 -13.56
CA HIS A 479 -7.17 10.36 -12.80
C HIS A 479 -7.96 10.30 -11.49
N SER A 480 -7.99 11.41 -10.74
CA SER A 480 -8.76 11.52 -9.50
C SER A 480 -10.27 11.39 -9.73
N LEU A 481 -10.81 12.00 -10.80
CA LEU A 481 -12.22 11.89 -11.18
C LEU A 481 -12.65 10.42 -11.41
N LYS A 482 -11.82 9.63 -12.08
CA LYS A 482 -12.10 8.22 -12.36
C LYS A 482 -12.13 7.37 -11.09
N GLU A 483 -11.18 7.58 -10.17
CA GLU A 483 -11.17 6.90 -8.87
C GLU A 483 -12.44 7.18 -8.06
N HIS A 484 -13.05 8.34 -8.27
CA HIS A 484 -14.30 8.75 -7.62
C HIS A 484 -15.57 8.41 -8.42
N GLY A 485 -15.46 7.59 -9.48
CA GLY A 485 -16.61 7.05 -10.23
C GLY A 485 -17.20 7.97 -11.30
N TRP A 486 -16.49 9.04 -11.67
CA TRP A 486 -16.85 9.88 -12.82
C TRP A 486 -16.33 9.24 -14.10
N VAL A 487 -17.24 9.03 -15.05
CA VAL A 487 -16.93 8.45 -16.36
C VAL A 487 -16.96 9.57 -17.39
N GLN A 488 -15.99 9.59 -18.29
CA GLN A 488 -15.93 10.57 -19.38
C GLN A 488 -16.77 10.09 -20.56
N PHE A 489 -17.39 11.04 -21.26
CA PHE A 489 -18.23 10.78 -22.43
C PHE A 489 -17.89 11.70 -23.60
N GLU A 490 -18.09 11.19 -24.80
CA GLU A 490 -17.99 11.95 -26.04
C GLU A 490 -19.23 11.76 -26.92
N ARG A 491 -19.51 12.74 -27.77
CA ARG A 491 -20.67 12.72 -28.68
C ARG A 491 -20.38 11.99 -29.98
N SER A 492 -19.15 12.10 -30.46
CA SER A 492 -18.66 11.42 -31.65
C SER A 492 -17.31 10.82 -31.31
N GLU A 493 -17.05 9.59 -31.74
CA GLU A 493 -15.80 8.89 -31.48
C GLU A 493 -14.61 9.73 -31.97
N GLY A 494 -13.65 10.01 -31.09
CA GLY A 494 -12.48 10.79 -31.43
C GLY A 494 -12.68 12.31 -31.39
N ALA A 495 -13.85 12.82 -31.00
CA ALA A 495 -14.13 14.26 -30.88
C ALA A 495 -13.50 14.89 -29.62
N CYS A 496 -12.30 14.45 -29.23
CA CYS A 496 -11.55 15.03 -28.12
C CYS A 496 -11.14 16.45 -28.48
N SER A 497 -12.03 17.40 -28.23
CA SER A 497 -11.79 18.78 -28.57
C SER A 497 -10.76 19.36 -27.61
N THR A 498 -9.77 20.02 -28.19
CA THR A 498 -8.90 20.95 -27.49
C THR A 498 -9.36 22.35 -27.84
N LEU A 499 -9.39 23.27 -26.88
CA LEU A 499 -9.71 24.67 -27.18
C LEU A 499 -8.42 25.46 -27.41
N LEU A 500 -8.43 26.29 -28.45
CA LEU A 500 -7.43 27.32 -28.67
C LEU A 500 -7.88 28.60 -27.97
N THR A 501 -7.13 29.02 -26.96
CA THR A 501 -7.41 30.24 -26.18
C THR A 501 -7.41 31.50 -27.07
N MET A 502 -7.83 32.62 -26.50
CA MET A 502 -7.48 33.91 -27.09
C MET A 502 -5.97 34.13 -26.98
N LEU A 503 -5.43 35.00 -27.83
CA LEU A 503 -4.00 35.37 -27.84
C LEU A 503 -3.93 36.89 -27.84
N PRO A 504 -3.30 37.54 -26.84
CA PRO A 504 -2.65 36.95 -25.66
C PRO A 504 -3.58 36.07 -24.80
N SER A 505 -3.05 34.99 -24.23
CA SER A 505 -3.79 33.99 -23.42
C SER A 505 -4.06 34.50 -22.00
N THR A 506 -4.72 35.64 -21.89
CA THR A 506 -5.10 36.26 -20.61
C THR A 506 -6.49 35.81 -20.16
N THR A 507 -6.72 35.81 -18.84
CA THR A 507 -8.03 35.54 -18.24
C THR A 507 -9.10 36.48 -18.79
N GLU A 508 -8.80 37.78 -18.88
CA GLU A 508 -9.77 38.81 -19.31
C GLU A 508 -10.26 38.60 -20.73
N ALA A 509 -9.41 38.09 -21.62
CA ALA A 509 -9.76 37.81 -23.01
C ALA A 509 -10.34 36.39 -23.18
N SER A 510 -9.63 35.37 -22.72
CA SER A 510 -10.00 33.98 -22.99
C SER A 510 -11.25 33.54 -22.24
N ARG A 511 -11.38 33.86 -20.94
CA ARG A 511 -12.57 33.48 -20.16
C ARG A 511 -13.81 34.24 -20.60
N THR A 512 -13.66 35.54 -20.86
CA THR A 512 -14.75 36.35 -21.40
C THR A 512 -15.19 35.81 -22.74
N SER A 513 -14.25 35.50 -23.64
CA SER A 513 -14.60 34.93 -24.95
C SER A 513 -15.31 33.59 -24.85
N LEU A 514 -14.84 32.70 -23.95
CA LEU A 514 -15.50 31.43 -23.63
C LEU A 514 -16.96 31.63 -23.21
N LEU A 515 -17.20 32.53 -22.24
CA LEU A 515 -18.51 32.67 -21.59
C LEU A 515 -19.48 33.59 -22.36
N CYS A 516 -18.97 34.46 -23.22
CA CYS A 516 -19.76 35.28 -24.13
C CYS A 516 -20.03 34.59 -25.48
N GLY A 517 -19.22 33.59 -25.83
CA GLY A 517 -19.25 32.87 -27.11
C GLY A 517 -18.90 33.74 -28.33
N ILE A 518 -18.12 34.81 -28.11
CA ILE A 518 -17.58 35.70 -29.14
C ILE A 518 -16.19 36.18 -28.72
N ALA A 519 -15.30 36.45 -29.68
CA ALA A 519 -13.98 37.02 -29.39
C ALA A 519 -14.11 38.42 -28.75
N CYS A 520 -13.82 38.54 -27.46
CA CYS A 520 -13.87 39.79 -26.69
C CYS A 520 -13.06 39.71 -25.39
N ALA A 521 -12.76 40.88 -24.82
CA ALA A 521 -12.21 41.02 -23.47
C ALA A 521 -13.23 41.70 -22.55
N GLY A 522 -13.21 41.34 -21.26
CA GLY A 522 -14.21 41.85 -20.32
C GLY A 522 -13.96 41.45 -18.88
N SER A 523 -15.05 41.45 -18.10
CA SER A 523 -15.02 41.13 -16.67
C SER A 523 -16.13 40.15 -16.31
N ALA A 524 -16.15 39.68 -15.05
CA ALA A 524 -17.20 38.80 -14.55
C ALA A 524 -18.63 39.33 -14.76
N SER A 525 -18.83 40.65 -14.80
CA SER A 525 -20.15 41.23 -15.09
C SER A 525 -20.55 41.06 -16.56
N THR A 526 -19.59 41.24 -17.49
CA THR A 526 -19.75 40.98 -18.93
C THR A 526 -20.09 39.51 -19.17
N GLU A 527 -19.30 38.62 -18.56
CA GLU A 527 -19.48 37.16 -18.60
C GLU A 527 -20.89 36.77 -18.12
N ARG A 528 -21.31 37.28 -16.96
CA ARG A 528 -22.63 36.99 -16.37
C ARG A 528 -23.78 37.46 -17.25
N ALA A 529 -23.70 38.67 -17.78
CA ALA A 529 -24.74 39.22 -18.65
C ALA A 529 -24.89 38.39 -19.93
N ALA A 530 -23.78 38.10 -20.61
CA ALA A 530 -23.81 37.35 -21.87
C ALA A 530 -24.23 35.88 -21.67
N PHE A 531 -23.66 35.19 -20.67
CA PHE A 531 -23.94 33.77 -20.43
C PHE A 531 -25.41 33.51 -20.11
N SER A 532 -26.03 34.38 -19.31
CA SER A 532 -27.46 34.27 -18.95
C SER A 532 -28.41 34.48 -20.14
N ALA A 533 -27.95 35.17 -21.19
CA ALA A 533 -28.72 35.46 -22.40
C ALA A 533 -28.30 34.59 -23.60
N TYR A 534 -27.36 33.66 -23.43
CA TYR A 534 -26.76 32.93 -24.55
C TYR A 534 -27.78 32.02 -25.26
N PRO A 535 -28.11 32.26 -26.55
CA PRO A 535 -29.27 31.64 -27.19
C PRO A 535 -29.28 30.10 -27.15
N ALA A 536 -28.14 29.45 -27.42
CA ALA A 536 -28.06 27.99 -27.44
C ALA A 536 -28.21 27.33 -26.06
N LEU A 537 -27.96 28.08 -24.98
CA LEU A 537 -28.15 27.61 -23.60
C LEU A 537 -29.53 27.99 -23.05
N VAL A 538 -30.08 29.12 -23.48
CA VAL A 538 -31.43 29.59 -23.13
C VAL A 538 -32.51 28.74 -23.81
N ALA A 539 -32.37 28.43 -25.10
CA ALA A 539 -33.38 27.68 -25.85
C ALA A 539 -33.81 26.35 -25.20
N PRO A 540 -32.90 25.50 -24.68
CA PRO A 540 -33.28 24.29 -23.94
C PRO A 540 -33.65 24.53 -22.47
N SER A 541 -33.46 25.74 -21.93
CA SER A 541 -33.71 26.06 -20.52
C SER A 541 -35.19 26.35 -20.24
N VAL A 542 -35.61 26.16 -18.98
CA VAL A 542 -36.99 26.44 -18.56
C VAL A 542 -37.23 27.95 -18.48
N ALA A 543 -38.39 28.41 -18.93
CA ALA A 543 -38.78 29.82 -18.80
C ALA A 543 -38.67 30.30 -17.34
N GLY A 544 -37.99 31.44 -17.12
CA GLY A 544 -37.71 31.97 -15.78
C GLY A 544 -36.52 31.31 -15.05
N LYS A 545 -35.82 30.36 -15.69
CA LYS A 545 -34.59 29.72 -15.19
C LYS A 545 -33.49 29.81 -16.25
N PRO A 546 -33.01 31.02 -16.58
CA PRO A 546 -31.94 31.19 -17.56
C PRO A 546 -30.64 30.54 -17.06
N PRO A 547 -29.65 30.27 -17.93
CA PRO A 547 -28.33 29.81 -17.51
C PRO A 547 -27.75 30.69 -16.39
N ALA A 548 -27.29 30.04 -15.32
CA ALA A 548 -26.74 30.72 -14.14
C ALA A 548 -25.21 30.54 -14.10
N ILE A 549 -24.48 31.56 -13.69
CA ILE A 549 -23.02 31.50 -13.51
C ILE A 549 -22.60 32.09 -12.17
N PHE A 550 -21.69 31.39 -11.49
CA PHE A 550 -21.15 31.74 -10.19
C PHE A 550 -19.64 31.87 -10.28
N HIS A 551 -19.10 32.98 -9.76
CA HIS A 551 -17.67 33.25 -9.73
C HIS A 551 -17.11 33.01 -8.32
N LYS A 552 -15.79 33.13 -8.14
CA LYS A 552 -15.05 32.88 -6.88
C LYS A 552 -15.76 33.34 -5.59
N ARG A 553 -16.34 34.55 -5.60
CA ARG A 553 -17.02 35.14 -4.43
C ARG A 553 -18.38 34.51 -4.12
N ASP A 554 -18.98 33.86 -5.11
CA ASP A 554 -20.32 33.30 -5.04
C ASP A 554 -20.29 31.79 -4.73
N LEU A 555 -19.11 31.16 -4.66
CA LEU A 555 -18.99 29.69 -4.55
C LEU A 555 -19.20 29.17 -3.14
N LEU A 556 -18.62 29.82 -2.15
CA LEU A 556 -18.59 29.35 -0.77
C LEU A 556 -19.36 30.31 0.14
N ASP A 557 -19.90 29.78 1.22
CA ASP A 557 -20.55 30.57 2.27
C ASP A 557 -19.53 31.44 3.04
N ALA A 558 -20.03 32.19 4.03
CA ALA A 558 -19.20 33.05 4.87
C ALA A 558 -18.16 32.27 5.71
N SER A 559 -18.38 30.96 5.97
CA SER A 559 -17.39 30.11 6.64
C SER A 559 -16.25 29.71 5.70
N GLY A 560 -16.49 29.78 4.38
CA GLY A 560 -15.55 29.35 3.37
C GLY A 560 -15.36 27.83 3.37
N VAL A 561 -16.30 27.05 3.91
CA VAL A 561 -16.20 25.58 3.95
C VAL A 561 -17.27 24.94 3.08
N ALA A 562 -18.52 25.40 3.19
CA ALA A 562 -19.63 24.87 2.42
C ALA A 562 -19.90 25.71 1.16
N LEU A 563 -20.57 25.09 0.17
CA LEU A 563 -21.12 25.83 -0.97
C LEU A 563 -22.13 26.87 -0.49
N SER A 564 -22.17 28.03 -1.14
CA SER A 564 -23.17 29.07 -0.86
C SER A 564 -24.60 28.56 -1.09
N ASP A 565 -25.55 29.11 -0.34
CA ASP A 565 -26.96 28.71 -0.43
C ASP A 565 -27.53 28.94 -1.84
N ASP A 566 -27.14 30.04 -2.50
CA ASP A 566 -27.57 30.35 -3.87
C ASP A 566 -27.06 29.32 -4.88
N LEU A 567 -25.78 28.93 -4.78
CA LEU A 567 -25.19 27.92 -5.66
C LEU A 567 -25.79 26.54 -5.41
N ARG A 568 -25.96 26.14 -4.14
CA ARG A 568 -26.60 24.87 -3.79
C ARG A 568 -28.04 24.83 -4.29
N THR A 569 -28.79 25.93 -4.16
CA THR A 569 -30.16 26.05 -4.66
C THR A 569 -30.20 25.92 -6.19
N ALA A 570 -29.28 26.58 -6.90
CA ALA A 570 -29.19 26.47 -8.35
C ALA A 570 -28.82 25.06 -8.82
N LEU A 571 -27.92 24.37 -8.12
CA LEU A 571 -27.50 23.00 -8.44
C LEU A 571 -28.61 21.98 -8.18
N SER A 572 -29.34 22.11 -7.06
CA SER A 572 -30.43 21.19 -6.70
C SER A 572 -31.75 21.42 -7.44
N ASP A 573 -32.00 22.63 -7.96
CA ASP A 573 -33.21 22.93 -8.74
C ASP A 573 -33.21 22.17 -10.08
N THR A 574 -34.10 21.19 -10.20
CA THR A 574 -34.27 20.35 -11.40
C THR A 574 -34.71 21.15 -12.63
N ARG A 575 -35.29 22.34 -12.46
CA ARG A 575 -35.65 23.26 -13.56
C ARG A 575 -34.47 24.12 -14.03
N GLN A 576 -33.45 24.31 -13.18
CA GLN A 576 -32.25 25.04 -13.53
C GLN A 576 -31.34 24.15 -14.38
N ARG A 577 -31.48 24.25 -15.71
CA ARG A 577 -30.83 23.32 -16.64
C ARG A 577 -29.31 23.50 -16.72
N VAL A 578 -28.84 24.75 -16.68
CA VAL A 578 -27.43 25.10 -16.83
C VAL A 578 -26.95 25.88 -15.61
N VAL A 579 -25.88 25.39 -15.00
CA VAL A 579 -25.13 26.10 -13.96
C VAL A 579 -23.67 26.12 -14.40
N ALA A 580 -23.02 27.28 -14.35
CA ALA A 580 -21.59 27.43 -14.58
C ALA A 580 -20.89 27.94 -13.31
N VAL A 581 -19.68 27.45 -13.08
CA VAL A 581 -18.85 27.81 -11.94
C VAL A 581 -17.44 28.10 -12.42
N VAL A 582 -16.86 29.22 -11.96
CA VAL A 582 -15.46 29.57 -12.21
C VAL A 582 -14.63 29.35 -10.95
N ILE A 583 -13.74 28.35 -10.98
CA ILE A 583 -12.82 28.02 -9.90
C ILE A 583 -11.47 28.67 -10.19
N ASN A 584 -11.05 29.63 -9.38
CA ASN A 584 -9.73 30.24 -9.47
C ASN A 584 -8.81 29.66 -8.40
N ALA A 585 -8.15 28.55 -8.75
CA ALA A 585 -7.23 27.82 -7.88
C ALA A 585 -5.82 27.71 -8.49
N VAL A 586 -5.71 27.45 -9.80
CA VAL A 586 -4.42 27.27 -10.46
C VAL A 586 -3.73 28.62 -10.64
N ASP A 587 -4.37 29.60 -11.27
CA ASP A 587 -3.78 30.93 -11.47
C ASP A 587 -3.39 31.64 -10.16
N ASP A 588 -4.30 31.61 -9.17
CA ASP A 588 -4.06 32.04 -7.79
C ASP A 588 -2.77 31.43 -7.16
N HIS A 589 -2.40 30.20 -7.55
CA HIS A 589 -1.19 29.53 -7.09
C HIS A 589 0.07 29.97 -7.88
N LEU A 590 -0.07 30.32 -9.16
CA LEU A 590 1.04 30.84 -9.99
C LEU A 590 1.57 32.19 -9.48
N MET A 591 0.71 32.97 -8.82
CA MET A 591 1.05 34.29 -8.27
C MET A 591 1.71 34.23 -6.87
N LYS A 592 1.65 33.08 -6.18
CA LYS A 592 2.17 32.91 -4.81
C LYS A 592 3.64 32.46 -4.81
N SER A 593 4.26 32.42 -3.62
CA SER A 593 5.65 31.94 -3.50
C SER A 593 5.76 30.45 -3.84
N ASP A 594 6.91 30.05 -4.37
CA ASP A 594 7.26 28.72 -4.89
C ASP A 594 7.55 27.66 -3.81
N GLN A 595 7.13 27.91 -2.56
CA GLN A 595 7.47 27.06 -1.40
C GLN A 595 6.66 25.77 -1.33
N LEU A 596 5.50 25.71 -1.98
CA LEU A 596 4.62 24.54 -2.03
C LEU A 596 4.35 24.17 -3.48
N ARG A 597 4.43 22.88 -3.82
CA ARG A 597 3.94 22.35 -5.09
C ARG A 597 2.72 21.49 -4.80
N LEU A 598 1.64 21.78 -5.52
CA LEU A 598 0.35 21.12 -5.33
C LEU A 598 0.16 20.01 -6.36
N ARG A 599 -0.49 18.93 -5.93
CA ARG A 599 -1.02 17.86 -6.78
C ARG A 599 -2.46 18.20 -7.10
N TRP A 600 -2.88 18.14 -8.36
CA TRP A 600 -4.20 18.61 -8.78
C TRP A 600 -5.27 17.51 -8.76
N ASP A 601 -5.47 16.88 -7.60
CA ASP A 601 -6.62 15.98 -7.35
C ASP A 601 -7.89 16.76 -6.98
N ILE A 602 -9.02 16.06 -6.81
CA ILE A 602 -10.31 16.70 -6.42
C ILE A 602 -10.19 17.48 -5.10
N ALA A 603 -9.47 16.94 -4.12
CA ALA A 603 -9.37 17.53 -2.77
C ALA A 603 -8.55 18.82 -2.77
N GLN A 604 -7.66 19.00 -3.75
CA GLN A 604 -6.86 20.21 -3.90
C GLN A 604 -7.69 21.44 -4.33
N PHE A 605 -8.79 21.22 -5.05
CA PHE A 605 -9.69 22.30 -5.47
C PHE A 605 -10.77 22.53 -4.41
N LYS A 606 -10.68 23.66 -3.73
CA LYS A 606 -11.60 24.02 -2.65
C LYS A 606 -13.06 24.02 -3.14
N GLY A 607 -13.88 23.14 -2.57
CA GLY A 607 -15.32 23.01 -2.87
C GLY A 607 -15.64 22.16 -4.12
N LEU A 608 -14.64 21.62 -4.83
CA LEU A 608 -14.89 20.78 -6.00
C LEU A 608 -15.56 19.46 -5.62
N ASP A 609 -15.16 18.86 -4.51
CA ASP A 609 -15.81 17.68 -3.92
C ASP A 609 -17.32 17.92 -3.68
N ALA A 610 -17.68 19.06 -3.11
CA ALA A 610 -19.07 19.44 -2.86
C ALA A 610 -19.84 19.72 -4.17
N LEU A 611 -19.22 20.40 -5.14
CA LEU A 611 -19.80 20.62 -6.47
C LEU A 611 -20.11 19.30 -7.17
N LEU A 612 -19.17 18.36 -7.14
CA LEU A 612 -19.35 17.03 -7.72
C LEU A 612 -20.42 16.23 -6.96
N ALA A 613 -20.48 16.32 -5.64
CA ALA A 613 -21.53 15.67 -4.85
C ALA A 613 -22.94 16.18 -5.21
N GLU A 614 -23.11 17.50 -5.38
CA GLU A 614 -24.38 18.10 -5.80
C GLU A 614 -24.73 17.76 -7.26
N ALA A 615 -23.73 17.77 -8.16
CA ALA A 615 -23.90 17.36 -9.55
C ALA A 615 -24.36 15.90 -9.65
N ARG A 616 -23.75 15.00 -8.87
CA ARG A 616 -24.16 13.60 -8.75
C ARG A 616 -25.59 13.47 -8.25
N SER A 617 -25.92 14.14 -7.14
CA SER A 617 -27.24 14.07 -6.51
C SER A 617 -28.35 14.61 -7.40
N SER A 618 -28.02 15.58 -8.25
CA SER A 618 -28.93 16.22 -9.20
C SER A 618 -28.78 15.71 -10.63
N GLU A 619 -28.10 14.57 -10.84
CA GLU A 619 -27.89 13.92 -12.14
C GLU A 619 -27.41 14.88 -13.26
N ARG A 620 -26.56 15.83 -12.90
CA ARG A 620 -25.94 16.76 -13.86
C ARG A 620 -24.76 16.08 -14.53
N ALA A 621 -24.65 16.24 -15.84
CA ALA A 621 -23.35 16.07 -16.49
C ALA A 621 -22.45 17.24 -16.11
N VAL A 622 -21.16 16.97 -15.98
CA VAL A 622 -20.15 17.96 -15.62
C VAL A 622 -19.24 18.18 -16.82
N VAL A 623 -19.13 19.41 -17.30
CA VAL A 623 -18.16 19.79 -18.34
C VAL A 623 -17.02 20.53 -17.66
N PHE A 624 -15.81 20.00 -17.74
CA PHE A 624 -14.60 20.69 -17.29
C PHE A 624 -13.91 21.38 -18.46
N THR A 625 -13.49 22.63 -18.27
CA THR A 625 -12.63 23.35 -19.22
C THR A 625 -11.81 24.43 -18.51
N SER A 626 -11.01 25.17 -19.27
CA SER A 626 -10.19 26.27 -18.79
C SER A 626 -10.31 27.48 -19.71
N ASP A 627 -9.91 28.64 -19.22
CA ASP A 627 -9.70 29.86 -19.99
C ASP A 627 -8.32 29.91 -20.63
N HIS A 628 -7.28 29.54 -19.90
CA HIS A 628 -5.92 29.38 -20.41
C HIS A 628 -5.16 28.29 -19.65
N GLY A 629 -4.03 27.89 -20.20
CA GLY A 629 -3.05 27.10 -19.46
C GLY A 629 -1.97 27.98 -18.85
N HIS A 630 -0.81 27.39 -18.56
CA HIS A 630 0.32 28.13 -17.98
C HIS A 630 1.66 27.42 -18.25
N VAL A 631 2.74 28.19 -18.07
CA VAL A 631 4.10 27.66 -17.92
C VAL A 631 4.59 27.93 -16.49
N LEU A 632 5.28 26.97 -15.89
CA LEU A 632 5.90 27.13 -14.58
C LEU A 632 7.27 27.82 -14.71
N ASP A 633 7.65 28.58 -13.69
CA ASP A 633 8.98 29.19 -13.65
C ASP A 633 10.07 28.14 -13.40
N GLN A 634 10.85 27.85 -14.44
CA GLN A 634 11.94 26.87 -14.41
C GLN A 634 13.15 27.43 -15.14
N ASP A 635 14.05 28.07 -14.39
CA ASP A 635 15.25 28.72 -14.92
C ASP A 635 14.92 29.70 -16.07
N THR A 636 13.84 30.48 -15.89
CA THR A 636 13.40 31.45 -16.89
C THR A 636 14.34 32.66 -16.93
N VAL A 637 14.43 33.24 -18.12
CA VAL A 637 15.25 34.41 -18.41
C VAL A 637 14.34 35.59 -18.71
N MET A 638 14.65 36.74 -18.10
CA MET A 638 13.96 37.99 -18.42
C MET A 638 14.63 38.68 -19.60
N LEU A 639 13.94 38.84 -20.72
CA LEU A 639 14.39 39.61 -21.88
C LEU A 639 13.24 40.50 -22.33
N GLY A 640 13.50 41.74 -22.77
CA GLY A 640 12.47 42.72 -23.18
C GLY A 640 11.52 43.09 -22.04
N ALA A 641 11.61 44.29 -21.47
CA ALA A 641 10.70 44.65 -20.38
C ALA A 641 9.27 44.88 -20.89
N SER A 642 8.27 44.26 -20.27
CA SER A 642 6.84 44.45 -20.55
C SER A 642 6.03 44.43 -19.26
N PRO A 643 4.91 45.18 -19.16
CA PRO A 643 3.97 45.02 -18.05
C PRO A 643 3.32 43.62 -18.03
N ASN A 644 3.32 42.90 -19.15
CA ASN A 644 2.80 41.55 -19.27
C ASN A 644 3.93 40.52 -19.22
N ALA A 645 3.71 39.39 -18.56
CA ALA A 645 4.79 38.44 -18.33
C ALA A 645 5.23 37.65 -19.57
N ARG A 646 4.31 37.42 -20.51
CA ARG A 646 4.48 36.47 -21.63
C ARG A 646 4.15 37.06 -23.01
N TRP A 647 3.84 38.36 -23.06
CA TRP A 647 3.67 39.09 -24.31
C TRP A 647 4.08 40.55 -24.16
N ARG A 648 4.28 41.24 -25.28
CA ARG A 648 4.70 42.65 -25.31
C ARG A 648 4.22 43.33 -26.58
N GLU A 649 4.27 44.67 -26.58
CA GLU A 649 4.06 45.43 -27.80
C GLU A 649 5.18 45.14 -28.84
N PRO A 650 4.85 45.21 -30.14
CA PRO A 650 5.85 45.13 -31.20
C PRO A 650 6.94 46.20 -31.04
N SER A 651 8.20 45.82 -31.28
CA SER A 651 9.35 46.73 -31.27
C SER A 651 10.39 46.29 -32.30
N LEU A 652 11.44 47.09 -32.50
CA LEU A 652 12.57 46.72 -33.37
C LEU A 652 13.43 45.59 -32.79
N GLU A 653 13.30 45.32 -31.50
CA GLU A 653 14.01 44.22 -30.83
C GLU A 653 13.29 42.90 -31.08
N SER A 654 14.05 41.83 -31.29
CA SER A 654 13.54 40.47 -31.35
C SER A 654 14.43 39.53 -30.53
N TYR A 655 13.80 38.64 -29.79
CA TYR A 655 14.41 37.71 -28.86
C TYR A 655 14.11 36.27 -29.30
N PRO A 656 15.08 35.34 -29.21
CA PRO A 656 14.79 33.92 -29.43
C PRO A 656 13.69 33.44 -28.47
N GLY A 657 12.73 32.67 -28.98
CA GLY A 657 11.64 32.14 -28.16
C GLY A 657 10.34 32.94 -28.21
N GLU A 658 10.24 33.96 -29.07
CA GLU A 658 9.02 34.73 -29.30
C GLU A 658 8.57 34.73 -30.77
N ILE A 659 7.33 35.13 -31.01
CA ILE A 659 6.74 35.29 -32.34
C ILE A 659 5.75 36.45 -32.37
N ALA A 660 5.69 37.19 -33.48
CA ALA A 660 4.68 38.22 -33.70
C ALA A 660 3.42 37.61 -34.33
N LEU A 661 2.25 37.90 -33.75
CA LEU A 661 0.95 37.44 -34.26
C LEU A 661 0.01 38.63 -34.51
N THR A 662 -0.83 38.50 -35.53
CA THR A 662 -1.83 39.50 -35.94
C THR A 662 -3.21 38.87 -36.12
N GLY A 663 -4.24 39.72 -36.24
CA GLY A 663 -5.58 39.30 -36.66
C GLY A 663 -6.69 39.64 -35.67
N ASN A 664 -7.93 39.33 -36.05
CA ASN A 664 -9.11 39.77 -35.31
C ASN A 664 -9.16 39.27 -33.86
N ARG A 665 -8.71 38.04 -33.59
CA ARG A 665 -8.65 37.48 -32.23
C ARG A 665 -7.60 38.21 -31.38
N VAL A 666 -6.47 38.58 -31.97
CA VAL A 666 -5.45 39.41 -31.31
C VAL A 666 -6.04 40.78 -30.96
N LYS A 667 -6.66 41.45 -31.93
CA LYS A 667 -7.29 42.75 -31.73
C LYS A 667 -8.38 42.72 -30.65
N ALA A 668 -9.19 41.68 -30.62
CA ALA A 668 -10.23 41.51 -29.61
C ALA A 668 -9.65 41.27 -28.20
N ALA A 669 -8.52 40.58 -28.10
CA ALA A 669 -7.89 40.23 -26.82
C ALA A 669 -7.04 41.36 -26.24
N SER A 670 -6.23 42.04 -27.06
CA SER A 670 -5.26 43.04 -26.61
C SER A 670 -5.62 44.49 -26.95
N GLY A 671 -6.57 44.71 -27.87
CA GLY A 671 -6.85 46.01 -28.46
C GLY A 671 -5.84 46.46 -29.53
N MET A 672 -4.87 45.62 -29.89
CA MET A 672 -3.79 45.92 -30.84
C MET A 672 -3.91 45.06 -32.11
N ASP A 673 -3.47 45.59 -33.25
CA ASP A 673 -3.49 44.83 -34.52
C ASP A 673 -2.39 43.74 -34.56
N GLU A 674 -1.33 43.92 -33.77
CA GLU A 674 -0.19 43.02 -33.65
C GLU A 674 0.32 42.96 -32.21
N VAL A 675 0.76 41.79 -31.77
CA VAL A 675 1.45 41.58 -30.48
C VAL A 675 2.62 40.61 -30.66
N VAL A 676 3.62 40.69 -29.79
CA VAL A 676 4.71 39.71 -29.72
C VAL A 676 4.51 38.80 -28.50
N LEU A 677 4.49 37.49 -28.72
CA LEU A 677 4.15 36.46 -27.74
C LEU A 677 5.33 35.51 -27.52
N ALA A 678 5.61 35.19 -26.26
CA ALA A 678 6.56 34.14 -25.93
C ALA A 678 5.94 32.76 -26.22
N TRP A 679 6.63 31.94 -27.02
CA TRP A 679 6.32 30.52 -27.17
C TRP A 679 7.26 29.64 -26.35
N ASN A 680 8.51 30.07 -26.16
CA ASN A 680 9.47 29.31 -25.36
C ASN A 680 9.13 29.45 -23.87
N SER A 681 9.05 28.34 -23.15
CA SER A 681 8.72 28.31 -21.71
C SER A 681 9.72 29.08 -20.82
N LYS A 682 10.97 29.30 -21.27
CA LYS A 682 11.99 30.05 -20.51
C LYS A 682 11.91 31.56 -20.66
N LEU A 683 11.21 32.10 -21.65
CA LEU A 683 11.21 33.53 -21.91
C LEU A 683 10.17 34.25 -21.05
N ARG A 684 10.55 35.27 -20.28
CA ARG A 684 9.58 36.16 -19.65
C ARG A 684 9.97 37.62 -19.84
N TYR A 685 8.97 38.50 -19.83
CA TYR A 685 9.16 39.94 -20.00
C TYR A 685 8.97 40.72 -18.68
N ALA A 686 8.39 40.08 -17.67
CA ALA A 686 8.12 40.67 -16.35
C ALA A 686 8.87 39.94 -15.22
N THR A 687 8.77 40.48 -14.00
CA THR A 687 9.42 39.94 -12.79
C THR A 687 9.01 38.51 -12.46
N LYS A 688 9.90 37.79 -11.77
CA LYS A 688 9.72 36.37 -11.42
C LYS A 688 8.43 36.11 -10.63
N ARG A 689 7.69 35.06 -11.02
CA ARG A 689 6.52 34.47 -10.32
C ARG A 689 6.69 32.94 -10.29
N ASN A 690 5.76 32.20 -9.67
CA ASN A 690 5.80 30.73 -9.67
C ASN A 690 5.41 30.13 -11.04
N GLY A 691 4.61 30.87 -11.81
CA GLY A 691 4.37 30.58 -13.23
C GLY A 691 3.75 31.77 -13.95
N TYR A 692 3.48 31.58 -15.22
CA TYR A 692 3.05 32.63 -16.14
C TYR A 692 2.04 32.11 -17.17
N HIS A 693 1.22 33.03 -17.65
CA HIS A 693 0.31 32.85 -18.78
C HIS A 693 0.34 34.11 -19.66
N GLY A 694 -0.40 34.12 -20.77
CA GLY A 694 -0.47 35.24 -21.70
C GLY A 694 0.34 35.05 -22.97
N GLY A 695 1.19 34.02 -23.04
CA GLY A 695 1.99 33.67 -24.21
C GLY A 695 1.24 32.82 -25.23
N CYS A 696 2.00 32.19 -26.12
CA CYS A 696 1.49 31.25 -27.13
C CYS A 696 2.17 29.88 -27.09
N ALA A 697 2.87 29.54 -25.99
CA ALA A 697 3.32 28.18 -25.78
C ALA A 697 2.11 27.23 -25.81
N PRO A 698 2.22 25.99 -26.33
CA PRO A 698 1.12 25.04 -26.34
C PRO A 698 0.50 24.84 -24.95
N ALA A 699 1.32 24.83 -23.90
CA ALA A 699 0.89 24.69 -22.52
C ALA A 699 0.06 25.89 -21.99
N GLU A 700 0.14 27.04 -22.65
CA GLU A 700 -0.67 28.24 -22.37
C GLU A 700 -1.90 28.32 -23.29
N ALA A 701 -1.71 28.04 -24.59
CA ALA A 701 -2.67 28.29 -25.66
C ALA A 701 -3.65 27.15 -25.92
N LEU A 702 -3.34 25.92 -25.47
CA LEU A 702 -4.19 24.75 -25.63
C LEU A 702 -4.76 24.32 -24.29
N VAL A 703 -6.09 24.32 -24.17
CA VAL A 703 -6.79 23.95 -22.94
C VAL A 703 -7.77 22.80 -23.16
N PRO A 704 -7.98 21.96 -22.14
CA PRO A 704 -8.88 20.81 -22.23
C PRO A 704 -10.35 21.25 -22.26
N ILE A 705 -11.19 20.45 -22.90
CA ILE A 705 -12.63 20.42 -22.63
C ILE A 705 -13.09 18.95 -22.58
N ALA A 706 -13.77 18.57 -21.50
CA ALA A 706 -14.19 17.19 -21.29
C ALA A 706 -15.51 17.09 -20.54
N THR A 707 -16.35 16.15 -20.96
CA THR A 707 -17.66 15.91 -20.36
C THR A 707 -17.64 14.64 -19.53
N TYR A 708 -18.19 14.73 -18.32
CA TYR A 708 -18.27 13.63 -17.35
C TYR A 708 -19.70 13.44 -16.86
N ARG A 709 -19.97 12.21 -16.42
CA ARG A 709 -21.19 11.89 -15.67
C ARG A 709 -20.85 10.82 -14.63
N TYR A 710 -21.60 10.84 -13.53
CA TYR A 710 -21.46 9.82 -12.50
C TYR A 710 -22.13 8.51 -12.93
N GLY A 711 -21.40 7.40 -12.87
CA GLY A 711 -21.86 6.08 -13.27
C GLY A 711 -21.76 5.79 -14.78
N ALA A 712 -22.08 4.55 -15.18
CA ALA A 712 -21.75 4.01 -16.50
C ALA A 712 -22.81 4.24 -17.62
N LYS A 713 -23.94 4.90 -17.32
CA LYS A 713 -24.99 5.12 -18.33
C LYS A 713 -24.72 6.40 -19.11
N ALA A 714 -24.44 6.27 -20.41
CA ALA A 714 -24.30 7.41 -21.32
C ALA A 714 -25.64 8.13 -21.57
N PHE A 715 -25.59 9.31 -22.19
CA PHE A 715 -26.74 9.89 -22.86
C PHE A 715 -27.03 9.14 -24.17
N ASP A 716 -28.26 9.25 -24.68
CA ASP A 716 -28.58 8.72 -26.00
C ASP A 716 -27.73 9.44 -27.07
N GLY A 717 -27.03 8.67 -27.89
CA GLY A 717 -26.11 9.20 -28.91
C GLY A 717 -24.75 9.67 -28.37
N TRP A 718 -24.38 9.32 -27.13
CA TRP A 718 -23.04 9.53 -26.57
C TRP A 718 -22.38 8.19 -26.24
N SER A 719 -21.06 8.13 -26.39
CA SER A 719 -20.23 6.97 -26.05
C SER A 719 -19.37 7.27 -24.82
N ILE A 720 -19.05 6.20 -24.07
CA ILE A 720 -18.03 6.27 -23.02
C ILE A 720 -16.68 6.47 -23.71
N ARG A 721 -15.88 7.38 -23.16
CA ARG A 721 -14.49 7.65 -23.55
C ARG A 721 -13.60 7.56 -22.32
N ASP A 722 -12.31 7.37 -22.55
CA ASP A 722 -11.27 7.59 -21.56
C ASP A 722 -10.13 8.44 -22.14
N GLU A 723 -9.34 9.09 -21.29
CA GLU A 723 -8.07 9.67 -21.74
C GLU A 723 -7.07 8.53 -21.96
N VAL A 724 -6.89 8.15 -23.23
CA VAL A 724 -6.03 7.03 -23.60
C VAL A 724 -4.57 7.45 -23.43
N ALA A 725 -3.90 6.81 -22.48
CA ALA A 725 -2.46 6.99 -22.29
C ALA A 725 -1.69 6.57 -23.55
N PRO A 726 -0.70 7.36 -24.02
CA PRO A 726 0.08 6.99 -25.19
C PRO A 726 0.88 5.71 -24.93
N ASP A 727 1.22 4.95 -25.97
CA ASP A 727 1.88 3.64 -25.83
C ASP A 727 3.14 3.66 -24.94
N TRP A 728 3.91 4.76 -24.96
CA TRP A 728 5.14 4.89 -24.17
C TRP A 728 4.89 5.18 -22.69
N TRP A 729 3.65 5.56 -22.32
CA TRP A 729 3.23 5.85 -20.94
C TRP A 729 3.04 4.60 -20.09
N GLN A 730 2.61 3.51 -20.73
CA GLN A 730 2.42 2.21 -20.09
C GLN A 730 3.77 1.53 -19.98
N VAL A 731 4.48 1.86 -18.90
CA VAL A 731 5.74 1.22 -18.53
C VAL A 731 5.46 0.13 -17.49
N ASP A 732 4.46 -0.73 -17.73
CA ASP A 732 4.06 -1.76 -16.78
C ASP A 732 4.49 -3.18 -17.17
N ARG A 733 5.14 -3.81 -16.18
CA ARG A 733 5.14 -5.24 -15.82
C ARG A 733 5.47 -6.28 -16.89
N GLY A 734 6.52 -6.04 -17.69
CA GLY A 734 7.30 -7.15 -18.25
C GLY A 734 8.12 -7.88 -17.18
N GLY A 735 7.49 -8.56 -16.22
CA GLY A 735 8.19 -9.50 -15.32
C GLY A 735 7.83 -9.55 -13.83
N PHE A 736 6.81 -8.84 -13.34
CA PHE A 736 6.35 -8.97 -11.95
C PHE A 736 4.97 -9.62 -11.93
N ARG A 737 4.95 -10.95 -11.76
CA ARG A 737 3.74 -11.66 -11.32
C ARG A 737 3.56 -11.37 -9.83
N GLU A 738 2.31 -11.05 -9.47
CA GLU A 738 1.81 -11.05 -8.09
C GLU A 738 2.05 -12.39 -7.39
#